data_AF-A0A6L9KDW1-F1
#
_entry.id   AF-A0A6L9KDW1-F1
#
_cell.length_a   1.000
_cell.length_b   1.000
_cell.length_c   1.000
_cell.angle_alpha   90.00
_cell.angle_beta   90.00
_cell.angle_gamma   90.00
#
_symmetry.space_group_name_H-M   'P 1'
#
loop_
_entity.id
_entity.type
_entity.pdbx_description
1 polymer ?
#
loop_
_entity_poly.entity_id
_entity_poly.type
_entity_poly.pdbx_seq_one_letter_code
_entity_poly.pdbx_strand_id
1 'polypeptide(L)'
;MKKIIGILLGITLSFSVTAIDFTGIKIYLNPGHGGYDGANDRNLITINYPLGDTLGFWESWSNLQKGLALRDMLQNSGATVIMSRTQNREIDDRSLTEIAEEANANNVDAFMSIHSNAIGNNVGTNYILILYHGSDNVPTVAASLPMAASAWPRLMSNQLSNWTYYTASSNLRGDYSFYGNTSGLGVLRSLTVPGFLSEGSFHDYQPETHRLLNVNYRKLEAVNFYRYFCDYFQRDLPATGVIGGFVKGKDETIVNPKYIYKAGTNDRWLPLNGAKVKLMNAAGDSLNICQIDTLYNGIFAFYNLTPGIYKLRITANNHTSKDTTVTVAAAVTSYAKMMLVNPNIVIPKDTTPNYPDPVQEAGVVALNKYNFGTTTPVIPEWLNPNQIRKVLFRNEKLYILTTEPKIIIANAITTAKIREMDLTGIAGGVNTLSDINFTSDGYLLSCNKDTVGLPETKERFFKVYTWDNDSIAPKLLFKTQSQGNWSNGVIGETFAVSGPRWKCTVYTPSVTTGSSKAIRIIGLLYEEGISAVGYKYMIDATNYTESLWGKKVTFTISPTGNDHFYLDSEKVLPTEYQFDWNLADRSLLVNKGIFAEKSGYTVQPVASGSNFFRNAKHVFMASPVCQADSTAVGVVMFDITNGLSNAVKISEKLPEAGLGTTKTTYMAAAAKVSGYDIDLMILAQNQGMARYKTVVPLPKANIYASELKAENTTDGYNLKFTLNENATSVVINIHNGTDVVKTIDAGAKTKGQQSVSVLSNELPEGSFTWKVNAVAESVDRPLKISDNNQPQMQFYSPRGVAVDNNFESNFFGRVYASETVPGTVTNRTTKDGIYILNSALQDVTNQGANSYAGNITWGGSSSPMRLNVAPNGKVYLNDFSDANSGVWIMDPANPQADFKPVFSGLTRATNGLSSLNGVNVHGSISHCYVTGTGVDTKLYTFDQDYIDATATNTGNLLQYNIGLLAVPWQSAPSAVVYNDGLNGNLQQNFNSCIAPDGLGGWWISQYRATDAATIPSLIHVGMDGLVNFNSGTTPSLIVNSYTGGMAVNFDGTKLAMGCQDEVKVFAISYLEAGIPTLTRLHSIKPAMGANTAGISFDRAGNVYVISNSSERLGVWALPKTDNQFMTPAPLNQAITIARTGLHPIENSSESVRVYPNPVSEYLTVESASSAMQRVELFDLKGRLIISERTVDNKLNLSVSALQSGTYILKVKTNTGVSVKRIIKK
;
A
#
# COMPACT_ATOMS: atom_id res chain seq x y z
N MET A 1 -55.49 27.97 6.29
CA MET A 1 -55.79 29.38 5.90
C MET A 1 -55.85 29.49 4.39
N LYS A 2 -56.93 30.08 3.88
CA LYS A 2 -57.16 30.39 2.46
C LYS A 2 -56.45 31.71 2.07
N LYS A 3 -56.01 31.77 0.81
CA LYS A 3 -55.80 32.94 -0.08
C LYS A 3 -54.81 34.05 0.33
N ILE A 4 -53.85 34.36 -0.56
CA ILE A 4 -53.85 35.54 -1.43
C ILE A 4 -52.80 35.36 -2.54
N ILE A 5 -53.23 35.70 -3.76
CA ILE A 5 -52.47 35.77 -5.01
C ILE A 5 -51.65 37.07 -5.01
N GLY A 6 -50.36 36.99 -5.33
CA GLY A 6 -49.50 38.15 -5.62
C GLY A 6 -48.78 37.94 -6.94
N ILE A 7 -49.14 38.73 -7.95
CA ILE A 7 -48.51 38.80 -9.26
C ILE A 7 -47.14 39.47 -9.11
N LEU A 8 -46.06 38.82 -9.58
CA LEU A 8 -44.83 39.51 -9.98
C LEU A 8 -44.46 39.09 -11.40
N LEU A 9 -44.58 40.05 -12.31
CA LEU A 9 -44.20 39.96 -13.71
C LEU A 9 -42.66 39.97 -13.78
N GLY A 10 -42.04 38.80 -13.92
CA GLY A 10 -40.62 38.66 -14.22
C GLY A 10 -40.41 38.62 -15.73
N ILE A 11 -40.05 39.76 -16.33
CA ILE A 11 -39.63 39.85 -17.73
C ILE A 11 -38.34 39.04 -17.91
N THR A 12 -38.44 37.82 -18.44
CA THR A 12 -37.32 37.11 -19.06
C THR A 12 -37.07 37.73 -20.43
N LEU A 13 -36.21 38.75 -20.49
CA LEU A 13 -35.61 39.21 -21.74
C LEU A 13 -34.69 38.09 -22.26
N SER A 14 -35.22 37.26 -23.15
CA SER A 14 -34.45 36.36 -23.99
C SER A 14 -33.64 37.22 -24.97
N PHE A 15 -32.42 37.60 -24.60
CA PHE A 15 -31.46 38.08 -25.59
C PHE A 15 -31.09 36.90 -26.49
N SER A 16 -31.70 36.83 -27.67
CA SER A 16 -31.20 36.01 -28.77
C SER A 16 -29.86 36.61 -29.20
N VAL A 17 -28.77 36.12 -28.61
CA VAL A 17 -27.43 36.38 -29.14
C VAL A 17 -27.36 35.67 -30.48
N THR A 18 -27.40 36.44 -31.57
CA THR A 18 -27.20 35.91 -32.91
C THR A 18 -25.74 35.48 -33.04
N ALA A 19 -25.51 34.23 -33.46
CA ALA A 19 -24.17 33.71 -33.71
C ALA A 19 -23.40 34.61 -34.70
N ILE A 20 -22.14 34.92 -34.41
CA ILE A 20 -21.30 35.77 -35.27
C ILE A 20 -20.57 34.85 -36.26
N ASP A 21 -21.05 34.83 -37.50
CA ASP A 21 -20.50 34.03 -38.59
C ASP A 21 -19.52 34.83 -39.47
N PHE A 22 -19.01 34.23 -40.55
CA PHE A 22 -18.06 34.87 -41.47
C PHE A 22 -18.72 35.76 -42.54
N THR A 23 -20.00 36.12 -42.39
CA THR A 23 -20.68 37.01 -43.36
C THR A 23 -19.87 38.30 -43.56
N GLY A 24 -19.56 38.61 -44.81
CA GLY A 24 -18.76 39.77 -45.20
C GLY A 24 -17.25 39.57 -45.22
N ILE A 25 -16.73 38.41 -44.78
CA ILE A 25 -15.30 38.08 -44.84
C ILE A 25 -14.98 37.32 -46.15
N LYS A 26 -13.95 37.77 -46.86
CA LYS A 26 -13.41 37.15 -48.07
C LYS A 26 -12.08 36.45 -47.77
N ILE A 27 -12.01 35.15 -48.02
CA ILE A 27 -10.79 34.35 -47.78
C ILE A 27 -10.33 33.74 -49.10
N TYR A 28 -9.06 33.97 -49.44
CA TYR A 28 -8.42 33.33 -50.58
C TYR A 28 -7.61 32.11 -50.12
N LEU A 29 -7.94 30.93 -50.64
CA LEU A 29 -7.21 29.71 -50.39
C LEU A 29 -6.42 29.31 -51.64
N ASN A 30 -5.11 29.15 -51.48
CA ASN A 30 -4.25 28.61 -52.52
C ASN A 30 -3.77 27.21 -52.13
N PRO A 31 -4.40 26.13 -52.62
CA PRO A 31 -3.78 24.81 -52.57
C PRO A 31 -2.57 24.81 -53.52
N GLY A 32 -1.34 24.74 -52.97
CA GLY A 32 -0.12 24.85 -53.75
C GLY A 32 0.01 23.82 -54.86
N HIS A 33 0.75 24.17 -55.92
CA HIS A 33 1.02 23.34 -57.12
C HIS A 33 -0.24 22.98 -57.92
N GLY A 34 -0.10 22.25 -59.03
CA GLY A 34 -1.19 21.64 -59.80
C GLY A 34 -0.70 20.47 -60.65
N GLY A 35 -1.63 19.63 -61.11
CA GLY A 35 -1.32 18.49 -61.98
C GLY A 35 -0.73 17.26 -61.28
N TYR A 36 -0.21 16.35 -62.11
CA TYR A 36 0.48 15.10 -61.74
C TYR A 36 1.80 14.98 -62.51
N ASP A 37 2.46 16.11 -62.76
CA ASP A 37 3.78 16.17 -63.39
C ASP A 37 4.88 16.35 -62.34
N GLY A 38 5.82 15.41 -62.28
CA GLY A 38 6.95 15.45 -61.36
C GLY A 38 7.93 16.61 -61.61
N ALA A 39 7.86 17.30 -62.75
CA ALA A 39 8.61 18.53 -62.98
C ALA A 39 8.09 19.71 -62.14
N ASN A 40 6.78 19.75 -61.86
CA ASN A 40 6.11 20.91 -61.25
C ASN A 40 5.46 20.60 -59.90
N ASP A 41 5.29 19.31 -59.54
CA ASP A 41 4.71 18.84 -58.28
C ASP A 41 5.68 17.91 -57.50
N ARG A 42 5.27 17.42 -56.33
CA ARG A 42 6.05 16.49 -55.49
C ARG A 42 5.32 15.15 -55.36
N ASN A 43 5.87 14.12 -56.00
CA ASN A 43 5.41 12.74 -55.87
C ASN A 43 6.38 11.90 -55.04
N LEU A 44 5.85 11.00 -54.21
CA LEU A 44 6.65 10.09 -53.40
C LEU A 44 6.18 8.65 -53.53
N ILE A 45 7.17 7.75 -53.51
CA ILE A 45 6.95 6.31 -53.42
C ILE A 45 6.36 6.00 -52.05
N THR A 46 5.27 5.24 -52.02
CA THR A 46 4.70 4.68 -50.79
C THR A 46 4.67 3.15 -50.86
N ILE A 47 4.24 2.48 -49.78
CA ILE A 47 4.16 1.01 -49.78
C ILE A 47 3.29 0.50 -50.93
N ASN A 48 2.14 1.12 -51.16
CA ASN A 48 1.16 0.67 -52.14
C ASN A 48 1.38 1.24 -53.56
N TYR A 49 1.98 2.41 -53.67
CA TYR A 49 2.01 3.15 -54.93
C TYR A 49 3.45 3.47 -55.36
N PRO A 50 3.83 3.14 -56.62
CA PRO A 50 5.11 3.52 -57.18
C PRO A 50 5.17 5.02 -57.51
N LEU A 51 6.36 5.50 -57.88
CA LEU A 51 6.54 6.86 -58.37
C LEU A 51 5.72 7.07 -59.66
N GLY A 52 5.04 8.21 -59.80
CA GLY A 52 4.20 8.57 -60.95
C GLY A 52 2.75 8.11 -60.87
N ASP A 53 2.36 7.31 -59.86
CA ASP A 53 0.97 6.85 -59.72
C ASP A 53 0.07 7.96 -59.17
N THR A 54 -0.99 8.33 -59.90
CA THR A 54 -1.98 9.36 -59.51
C THR A 54 -2.79 9.00 -58.26
N LEU A 55 -2.84 7.71 -57.88
CA LEU A 55 -3.44 7.25 -56.61
C LEU A 55 -2.46 7.36 -55.43
N GLY A 56 -1.17 7.57 -55.72
CA GLY A 56 -0.10 7.78 -54.74
C GLY A 56 -0.08 9.19 -54.16
N PHE A 57 0.98 9.49 -53.38
CA PHE A 57 1.10 10.80 -52.75
C PHE A 57 1.55 11.82 -53.79
N TRP A 58 0.75 12.87 -53.96
CA TRP A 58 1.11 14.09 -54.68
C TRP A 58 0.81 15.27 -53.77
N GLU A 59 1.79 16.17 -53.63
CA GLU A 59 1.62 17.35 -52.79
C GLU A 59 0.43 18.19 -53.27
N SER A 60 0.33 18.49 -54.57
CA SER A 60 -0.79 19.23 -55.15
C SER A 60 -2.14 18.61 -54.79
N TRP A 61 -2.28 17.29 -54.90
CA TRP A 61 -3.51 16.58 -54.59
C TRP A 61 -3.82 16.63 -53.09
N SER A 62 -2.81 16.42 -52.24
CA SER A 62 -2.95 16.51 -50.79
C SER A 62 -3.43 17.91 -50.37
N ASN A 63 -2.77 18.95 -50.87
CA ASN A 63 -3.10 20.35 -50.60
C ASN A 63 -4.51 20.70 -51.09
N LEU A 64 -4.90 20.26 -52.29
CA LEU A 64 -6.23 20.48 -52.83
C LEU A 64 -7.32 19.92 -51.93
N GLN A 65 -7.16 18.67 -51.47
CA GLN A 65 -8.17 18.05 -50.61
C GLN A 65 -8.31 18.76 -49.26
N LYS A 66 -7.20 19.25 -48.69
CA LYS A 66 -7.25 20.10 -47.48
C LYS A 66 -7.98 21.42 -47.76
N GLY A 67 -7.65 22.07 -48.88
CA GLY A 67 -8.25 23.34 -49.30
C GLY A 67 -9.75 23.24 -49.58
N LEU A 68 -10.20 22.17 -50.26
CA LEU A 68 -11.62 21.93 -50.54
C LEU A 68 -12.41 21.69 -49.25
N ALA A 69 -11.89 20.86 -48.33
CA ALA A 69 -12.56 20.64 -47.05
C ALA A 69 -12.66 21.93 -46.21
N LEU A 70 -11.61 22.75 -46.23
CA LEU A 70 -11.59 24.05 -45.56
C LEU A 70 -12.57 25.04 -46.19
N ARG A 71 -12.59 25.14 -47.53
CA ARG A 71 -13.55 25.95 -48.29
C ARG A 71 -14.97 25.63 -47.83
N ASP A 72 -15.33 24.35 -47.82
CA ASP A 72 -16.70 23.92 -47.48
C ASP A 72 -17.07 24.35 -46.05
N MET A 73 -16.15 24.22 -45.08
CA MET A 73 -16.39 24.65 -43.70
C MET A 73 -16.55 26.18 -43.57
N LEU A 74 -15.73 26.95 -44.27
CA LEU A 74 -15.78 28.41 -44.27
C LEU A 74 -17.05 28.94 -44.98
N GLN A 75 -17.40 28.40 -46.15
CA GLN A 75 -18.60 28.78 -46.90
C GLN A 75 -19.88 28.43 -46.12
N ASN A 76 -19.93 27.25 -45.50
CA ASN A 76 -21.05 26.87 -44.63
C ASN A 76 -21.21 27.79 -43.42
N SER A 77 -20.17 28.56 -43.09
CA SER A 77 -20.15 29.52 -41.99
C SER A 77 -20.21 30.96 -42.48
N GLY A 78 -20.65 31.20 -43.72
CA GLY A 78 -20.93 32.55 -44.26
C GLY A 78 -19.77 33.25 -44.96
N ALA A 79 -18.58 32.65 -45.05
CA ALA A 79 -17.43 33.28 -45.71
C ALA A 79 -17.58 33.25 -47.24
N THR A 80 -17.11 34.30 -47.91
CA THR A 80 -16.85 34.26 -49.35
C THR A 80 -15.47 33.65 -49.57
N VAL A 81 -15.40 32.42 -50.09
CA VAL A 81 -14.12 31.74 -50.33
C VAL A 81 -13.77 31.76 -51.81
N ILE A 82 -12.56 32.22 -52.12
CA ILE A 82 -11.96 32.19 -53.45
C ILE A 82 -10.85 31.15 -53.43
N MET A 83 -10.74 30.34 -54.47
CA MET A 83 -9.68 29.34 -54.57
C MET A 83 -8.89 29.53 -55.86
N SER A 84 -7.57 29.41 -55.78
CA SER A 84 -6.72 29.43 -56.98
C SER A 84 -7.06 28.30 -57.96
N ARG A 85 -7.53 27.17 -57.44
CA ARG A 85 -7.99 26.00 -58.19
C ARG A 85 -8.94 25.13 -57.37
N THR A 86 -9.82 24.40 -58.07
CA THR A 86 -10.73 23.40 -57.49
C THR A 86 -10.56 22.01 -58.09
N GLN A 87 -9.63 21.85 -59.03
CA GLN A 87 -9.26 20.60 -59.69
C GLN A 87 -7.73 20.43 -59.64
N ASN A 88 -7.24 19.25 -60.05
CA ASN A 88 -5.81 18.90 -60.04
C ASN A 88 -5.31 18.51 -61.44
N ARG A 89 -5.53 19.38 -62.43
CA ARG A 89 -5.05 19.23 -63.81
C ARG A 89 -3.75 20.02 -63.98
N GLU A 90 -2.96 19.71 -65.00
CA GLU A 90 -1.73 20.46 -65.32
C GLU A 90 -1.98 21.96 -65.49
N ILE A 91 -3.08 22.35 -66.14
CA ILE A 91 -3.46 23.77 -66.31
C ILE A 91 -3.83 24.47 -64.99
N ASP A 92 -4.05 23.71 -63.91
CA ASP A 92 -4.34 24.26 -62.59
C ASP A 92 -3.04 24.64 -61.84
N ASP A 93 -1.85 24.33 -62.36
CA ASP A 93 -0.57 24.84 -61.87
C ASP A 93 -0.33 26.28 -62.37
N ARG A 94 -1.08 27.20 -61.76
CA ARG A 94 -1.14 28.61 -62.19
C ARG A 94 0.11 29.40 -61.82
N SER A 95 0.36 30.48 -62.56
CA SER A 95 1.44 31.42 -62.24
C SER A 95 1.29 31.97 -60.82
N LEU A 96 2.36 31.86 -60.03
CA LEU A 96 2.37 32.31 -58.62
C LEU A 96 2.03 33.80 -58.48
N THR A 97 2.46 34.63 -59.43
CA THR A 97 2.16 36.07 -59.46
C THR A 97 0.69 36.33 -59.75
N GLU A 98 0.10 35.59 -60.71
CA GLU A 98 -1.33 35.74 -61.05
C GLU A 98 -2.23 35.38 -59.86
N ILE A 99 -1.86 34.36 -59.07
CA ILE A 99 -2.58 33.97 -57.86
C ILE A 99 -2.59 35.12 -56.84
N ALA A 100 -1.43 35.75 -56.62
CA ALA A 100 -1.31 36.86 -55.68
C ALA A 100 -2.05 38.12 -56.18
N GLU A 101 -1.95 38.42 -57.48
CA GLU A 101 -2.67 39.53 -58.11
C GLU A 101 -4.20 39.32 -58.07
N GLU A 102 -4.68 38.09 -58.26
CA GLU A 102 -6.09 37.74 -58.13
C GLU A 102 -6.58 37.94 -56.68
N ALA A 103 -5.79 37.52 -55.69
CA ALA A 103 -6.12 37.76 -54.28
C ALA A 103 -6.21 39.26 -53.97
N ASN A 104 -5.28 40.06 -54.47
CA ASN A 104 -5.29 41.52 -54.32
C ASN A 104 -6.51 42.16 -55.01
N ALA A 105 -6.78 41.78 -56.26
CA ALA A 105 -7.88 42.32 -57.06
C ALA A 105 -9.24 42.06 -56.41
N ASN A 106 -9.38 40.95 -55.70
CA ASN A 106 -10.60 40.61 -54.97
C ASN A 106 -10.72 41.29 -53.59
N ASN A 107 -9.68 42.02 -53.15
CA ASN A 107 -9.57 42.65 -51.83
C ASN A 107 -9.92 41.67 -50.71
N VAL A 108 -9.25 40.51 -50.69
CA VAL A 108 -9.51 39.49 -49.67
C VAL A 108 -8.98 39.91 -48.30
N ASP A 109 -9.68 39.51 -47.24
CA ASP A 109 -9.31 39.80 -45.86
C ASP A 109 -8.19 38.90 -45.36
N ALA A 110 -8.07 37.69 -45.94
CA ALA A 110 -6.99 36.76 -45.66
C ALA A 110 -6.62 35.91 -46.87
N PHE A 111 -5.33 35.70 -47.06
CA PHE A 111 -4.76 34.77 -48.04
C PHE A 111 -4.01 33.64 -47.31
N MET A 112 -4.29 32.38 -47.64
CA MET A 112 -3.54 31.23 -47.12
C MET A 112 -3.12 30.28 -48.24
N SER A 113 -1.81 30.07 -48.37
CA SER A 113 -1.24 29.03 -49.23
C SER A 113 -0.98 27.75 -48.44
N ILE A 114 -1.51 26.62 -48.91
CA ILE A 114 -1.41 25.31 -48.23
C ILE A 114 -0.35 24.46 -48.94
N HIS A 115 0.66 24.03 -48.19
CA HIS A 115 1.81 23.24 -48.66
C HIS A 115 2.26 22.17 -47.65
N SER A 116 3.23 21.36 -48.08
CA SER A 116 3.98 20.41 -47.26
C SER A 116 5.46 20.41 -47.69
N ASN A 117 6.36 20.11 -46.76
CA ASN A 117 7.79 20.37 -46.92
C ASN A 117 8.62 19.11 -47.23
N ALA A 118 9.88 19.31 -47.62
CA ALA A 118 10.87 18.25 -47.80
C ALA A 118 12.30 18.71 -47.44
N ILE A 119 13.16 17.74 -47.11
CA ILE A 119 14.62 17.91 -47.00
C ILE A 119 15.41 17.00 -47.96
N GLY A 120 14.72 16.17 -48.77
CA GLY A 120 15.31 15.30 -49.79
C GLY A 120 15.59 13.89 -49.27
N ASN A 121 16.52 13.73 -48.33
CA ASN A 121 16.80 12.42 -47.70
C ASN A 121 16.38 12.44 -46.22
N ASN A 122 15.10 12.18 -45.98
CA ASN A 122 14.51 12.33 -44.66
C ASN A 122 14.44 11.02 -43.88
N VAL A 123 15.20 10.94 -42.79
CA VAL A 123 15.25 9.78 -41.87
C VAL A 123 14.60 10.07 -40.51
N GLY A 124 13.86 11.18 -40.36
CA GLY A 124 13.19 11.52 -39.11
C GLY A 124 13.07 13.00 -38.78
N THR A 125 12.88 13.87 -39.78
CA THR A 125 12.60 15.30 -39.64
C THR A 125 11.15 15.58 -40.00
N ASN A 126 10.36 16.13 -39.07
CA ASN A 126 8.98 16.53 -39.32
C ASN A 126 8.54 17.64 -38.36
N TYR A 127 8.24 18.83 -38.88
CA TYR A 127 7.77 20.00 -38.11
C TYR A 127 7.02 20.97 -39.03
N ILE A 128 6.32 21.94 -38.45
CA ILE A 128 5.58 22.98 -39.17
C ILE A 128 6.52 24.15 -39.49
N LEU A 129 6.40 24.70 -40.69
CA LEU A 129 7.02 25.97 -41.08
C LEU A 129 5.93 26.91 -41.63
N ILE A 130 5.84 28.13 -41.09
CA ILE A 130 4.92 29.15 -41.59
C ILE A 130 5.73 30.32 -42.13
N LEU A 131 5.47 30.69 -43.38
CA LEU A 131 6.19 31.73 -44.12
C LEU A 131 5.26 32.90 -44.46
N TYR A 132 5.73 34.14 -44.27
CA TYR A 132 5.04 35.36 -44.70
C TYR A 132 5.98 36.26 -45.48
N HIS A 133 5.44 37.18 -46.28
CA HIS A 133 6.27 38.13 -47.04
C HIS A 133 6.93 39.16 -46.11
N GLY A 134 8.26 39.26 -46.14
CA GLY A 134 9.04 40.24 -45.38
C GLY A 134 10.22 39.61 -44.65
N SER A 135 10.79 40.35 -43.70
CA SER A 135 11.85 39.85 -42.81
C SER A 135 11.24 39.29 -41.52
N ASP A 136 11.99 38.47 -40.78
CA ASP A 136 11.59 37.99 -39.46
C ASP A 136 11.21 39.18 -38.56
N ASN A 137 9.99 39.17 -38.01
CA ASN A 137 9.38 40.23 -37.18
C ASN A 137 9.05 41.55 -37.92
N VAL A 138 9.29 41.64 -39.23
CA VAL A 138 9.00 42.84 -40.04
C VAL A 138 8.30 42.40 -41.34
N PRO A 139 7.00 42.05 -41.28
CA PRO A 139 6.24 41.65 -42.46
C PRO A 139 6.00 42.86 -43.40
N THR A 140 5.97 42.62 -44.72
CA THR A 140 5.62 43.65 -45.73
C THR A 140 4.18 44.12 -45.55
N VAL A 141 3.25 43.19 -45.32
CA VAL A 141 1.88 43.49 -44.90
C VAL A 141 1.77 43.22 -43.41
N ALA A 142 1.57 44.28 -42.62
CA ALA A 142 1.64 44.24 -41.14
C ALA A 142 0.79 43.11 -40.51
N ALA A 143 -0.40 42.85 -41.04
CA ALA A 143 -1.33 41.86 -40.51
C ALA A 143 -0.95 40.40 -40.79
N SER A 144 0.01 40.13 -41.70
CA SER A 144 0.44 38.77 -42.06
C SER A 144 1.12 38.03 -40.91
N LEU A 145 1.92 38.72 -40.08
CA LEU A 145 2.58 38.08 -38.93
C LEU A 145 1.60 37.70 -37.81
N PRO A 146 0.69 38.59 -37.35
CA PRO A 146 -0.38 38.19 -36.42
C PRO A 146 -1.22 37.02 -36.93
N MET A 147 -1.51 37.00 -38.24
CA MET A 147 -2.24 35.92 -38.89
C MET A 147 -1.46 34.59 -38.79
N ALA A 148 -0.19 34.57 -39.22
CA ALA A 148 0.69 33.41 -39.10
C ALA A 148 0.84 32.92 -37.65
N ALA A 149 1.00 33.85 -36.69
CA ALA A 149 1.13 33.54 -35.27
C ALA A 149 -0.14 32.89 -34.69
N SER A 150 -1.32 33.34 -35.10
CA SER A 150 -2.59 32.77 -34.65
C SER A 150 -2.88 31.37 -35.20
N ALA A 151 -2.32 31.01 -36.36
CA ALA A 151 -2.47 29.67 -36.93
C ALA A 151 -1.68 28.60 -36.16
N TRP A 152 -0.50 28.97 -35.64
CA TRP A 152 0.46 28.02 -35.04
C TRP A 152 -0.14 27.11 -33.94
N PRO A 153 -0.84 27.62 -32.92
CA PRO A 153 -1.35 26.79 -31.82
C PRO A 153 -2.34 25.71 -32.30
N ARG A 154 -3.13 26.01 -33.34
CA ARG A 154 -4.08 25.05 -33.90
C ARG A 154 -3.38 23.95 -34.68
N LEU A 155 -2.38 24.28 -35.49
CA LEU A 155 -1.68 23.31 -36.32
C LEU A 155 -0.79 22.36 -35.49
N MET A 156 -0.02 22.92 -34.55
CA MET A 156 0.88 22.13 -33.70
C MET A 156 0.14 21.21 -32.72
N SER A 157 -1.16 21.45 -32.50
CA SER A 157 -2.01 20.62 -31.64
C SER A 157 -2.24 19.19 -32.15
N ASN A 158 -1.87 18.89 -33.41
CA ASN A 158 -2.07 17.56 -33.98
C ASN A 158 -1.23 16.49 -33.27
N GLN A 159 -1.90 15.59 -32.53
CA GLN A 159 -1.24 14.50 -31.79
C GLN A 159 -1.05 13.22 -32.61
N LEU A 160 -1.47 13.19 -33.88
CA LEU A 160 -1.30 12.05 -34.77
C LEU A 160 0.02 12.14 -35.56
N SER A 161 0.53 13.35 -35.80
CA SER A 161 1.88 13.60 -36.31
C SER A 161 2.93 13.35 -35.24
N ASN A 162 4.13 12.97 -35.68
CA ASN A 162 5.30 12.99 -34.81
C ASN A 162 6.13 14.25 -35.09
N TRP A 163 5.98 15.28 -34.25
CA TRP A 163 6.74 16.53 -34.35
C TRP A 163 8.14 16.37 -33.77
N THR A 164 9.16 16.59 -34.59
CA THR A 164 10.56 16.31 -34.24
C THR A 164 11.31 17.54 -33.76
N TYR A 165 10.76 18.74 -33.98
CA TYR A 165 11.29 20.04 -33.57
C TYR A 165 10.16 21.00 -33.19
N TYR A 166 10.51 22.12 -32.53
CA TYR A 166 9.62 23.25 -32.19
C TYR A 166 8.40 22.89 -31.33
N THR A 167 8.45 21.84 -30.50
CA THR A 167 7.32 21.49 -29.61
C THR A 167 7.06 22.51 -28.50
N ALA A 168 8.03 23.39 -28.21
CA ALA A 168 7.95 24.44 -27.19
C ALA A 168 8.14 25.87 -27.74
N SER A 169 8.25 26.03 -29.06
CA SER A 169 8.44 27.32 -29.73
C SER A 169 7.75 27.33 -31.09
N SER A 170 7.72 28.48 -31.77
CA SER A 170 7.14 28.58 -33.12
C SER A 170 8.21 28.80 -34.19
N ASN A 171 8.00 28.26 -35.38
CA ASN A 171 8.84 28.48 -36.56
C ASN A 171 8.10 29.34 -37.59
N LEU A 172 7.96 30.64 -37.27
CA LEU A 172 7.33 31.65 -38.10
C LEU A 172 8.44 32.48 -38.75
N ARG A 173 8.53 32.49 -40.07
CA ARG A 173 9.67 33.09 -40.79
C ARG A 173 9.19 34.08 -41.86
N GLY A 174 9.85 35.22 -41.94
CA GLY A 174 9.74 36.10 -43.11
C GLY A 174 10.53 35.50 -44.28
N ASP A 175 9.95 35.49 -45.48
CA ASP A 175 10.58 34.87 -46.66
C ASP A 175 11.95 35.52 -47.00
N TYR A 176 12.13 36.83 -46.77
CA TYR A 176 13.41 37.50 -46.94
C TYR A 176 14.47 36.97 -45.98
N SER A 177 14.12 36.79 -44.71
CA SER A 177 15.06 36.27 -43.70
C SER A 177 15.33 34.78 -43.90
N PHE A 178 14.35 34.02 -44.38
CA PHE A 178 14.51 32.59 -44.63
C PHE A 178 15.42 32.32 -45.84
N TYR A 179 15.23 33.04 -46.95
CA TYR A 179 15.99 32.87 -48.20
C TYR A 179 17.15 33.88 -48.39
N GLY A 180 17.47 34.67 -47.36
CA GLY A 180 18.51 35.70 -47.42
C GLY A 180 18.27 36.80 -48.46
N ASN A 181 17.01 37.01 -48.84
CA ASN A 181 16.54 37.96 -49.88
C ASN A 181 17.22 37.78 -51.27
N THR A 182 17.76 36.59 -51.54
CA THR A 182 18.36 36.24 -52.85
C THR A 182 17.40 35.46 -53.75
N SER A 183 16.41 34.81 -53.13
CA SER A 183 15.25 34.16 -53.73
C SER A 183 14.04 34.36 -52.80
N GLY A 184 12.83 33.96 -53.20
CA GLY A 184 11.69 33.90 -52.29
C GLY A 184 10.39 33.47 -52.96
N LEU A 185 9.29 33.59 -52.22
CA LEU A 185 8.02 32.95 -52.56
C LEU A 185 7.16 33.85 -53.45
N GLY A 186 7.12 33.56 -54.75
CA GLY A 186 6.37 34.35 -55.74
C GLY A 186 4.89 34.55 -55.38
N VAL A 187 4.28 33.54 -54.75
CA VAL A 187 2.87 33.57 -54.32
C VAL A 187 2.60 34.54 -53.16
N LEU A 188 3.64 34.94 -52.42
CA LEU A 188 3.53 35.89 -51.31
C LEU A 188 4.02 37.29 -51.69
N ARG A 189 5.04 37.40 -52.55
CA ARG A 189 5.77 38.66 -52.79
C ARG A 189 4.97 39.77 -53.47
N SER A 190 3.94 39.40 -54.22
CA SER A 190 3.05 40.37 -54.87
C SER A 190 1.81 40.68 -54.03
N LEU A 191 1.62 40.07 -52.85
CA LEU A 191 0.45 40.31 -52.02
C LEU A 191 0.49 41.71 -51.40
N THR A 192 -0.60 42.46 -51.58
CA THR A 192 -0.90 43.69 -50.83
C THR A 192 -1.94 43.45 -49.73
N VAL A 193 -2.51 42.24 -49.68
CA VAL A 193 -3.45 41.77 -48.65
C VAL A 193 -2.74 40.88 -47.61
N PRO A 194 -3.30 40.71 -46.40
CA PRO A 194 -2.68 39.88 -45.36
C PRO A 194 -2.66 38.39 -45.75
N GLY A 195 -1.52 37.72 -45.57
CA GLY A 195 -1.43 36.30 -45.88
C GLY A 195 -0.12 35.60 -45.52
N PHE A 196 -0.19 34.27 -45.48
CA PHE A 196 0.95 33.40 -45.20
C PHE A 196 0.86 32.07 -45.99
N LEU A 197 1.98 31.36 -46.03
CA LEU A 197 2.11 30.01 -46.55
C LEU A 197 2.37 29.04 -45.40
N SER A 198 1.60 27.95 -45.34
CA SER A 198 1.74 26.87 -44.36
C SER A 198 2.41 25.66 -44.99
N GLU A 199 3.64 25.39 -44.58
CA GLU A 199 4.29 24.09 -44.76
C GLU A 199 3.88 23.19 -43.59
N GLY A 200 2.76 22.47 -43.75
CA GLY A 200 2.04 21.83 -42.63
C GLY A 200 2.76 20.63 -42.01
N SER A 201 3.53 19.89 -42.79
CA SER A 201 4.37 18.79 -42.34
C SER A 201 5.35 18.38 -43.44
N PHE A 202 6.32 17.50 -43.13
CA PHE A 202 7.29 17.03 -44.12
C PHE A 202 6.74 15.83 -44.88
N HIS A 203 6.41 16.03 -46.16
CA HIS A 203 5.87 14.97 -46.98
C HIS A 203 6.89 13.88 -47.28
N ASP A 204 8.20 14.15 -47.23
CA ASP A 204 9.26 13.15 -47.41
C ASP A 204 9.61 12.35 -46.14
N TYR A 205 9.00 12.68 -45.00
CA TYR A 205 9.01 11.80 -43.83
C TYR A 205 8.00 10.68 -44.05
N GLN A 206 8.48 9.48 -44.38
CA GLN A 206 7.65 8.39 -44.91
C GLN A 206 6.38 8.06 -44.09
N PRO A 207 6.39 8.01 -42.74
CA PRO A 207 5.16 7.84 -41.96
C PRO A 207 4.15 8.96 -42.19
N GLU A 208 4.62 10.20 -42.34
CA GLU A 208 3.77 11.35 -42.64
C GLU A 208 3.23 11.31 -44.07
N THR A 209 4.02 10.88 -45.05
CA THR A 209 3.56 10.62 -46.43
C THR A 209 2.32 9.71 -46.43
N HIS A 210 2.38 8.61 -45.68
CA HIS A 210 1.28 7.65 -45.59
C HIS A 210 0.06 8.23 -44.89
N ARG A 211 0.25 9.10 -43.88
CA ARG A 211 -0.87 9.84 -43.26
C ARG A 211 -1.50 10.83 -44.23
N LEU A 212 -0.70 11.56 -45.01
CA LEU A 212 -1.20 12.56 -45.96
C LEU A 212 -2.00 11.95 -47.12
N LEU A 213 -1.86 10.66 -47.40
CA LEU A 213 -2.77 9.94 -48.29
C LEU A 213 -4.20 9.80 -47.73
N ASN A 214 -4.34 9.68 -46.41
CA ASN A 214 -5.61 9.41 -45.76
C ASN A 214 -6.54 10.64 -45.83
N VAL A 215 -7.79 10.43 -46.24
CA VAL A 215 -8.78 11.50 -46.38
C VAL A 215 -9.16 12.12 -45.04
N ASN A 216 -9.24 11.33 -43.96
CA ASN A 216 -9.54 11.85 -42.63
C ASN A 216 -8.39 12.71 -42.10
N TYR A 217 -7.15 12.28 -42.30
CA TYR A 217 -5.98 13.03 -41.85
C TYR A 217 -5.90 14.42 -42.48
N ARG A 218 -6.08 14.51 -43.82
CA ARG A 218 -6.13 15.80 -44.54
C ARG A 218 -7.28 16.68 -44.05
N LYS A 219 -8.45 16.10 -43.80
CA LYS A 219 -9.60 16.84 -43.27
C LYS A 219 -9.39 17.32 -41.82
N LEU A 220 -8.67 16.57 -40.98
CA LEU A 220 -8.31 17.02 -39.63
C LEU A 220 -7.42 18.27 -39.65
N GLU A 221 -6.49 18.36 -40.60
CA GLU A 221 -5.68 19.57 -40.79
C GLU A 221 -6.55 20.76 -41.27
N ALA A 222 -7.48 20.51 -42.20
CA ALA A 222 -8.46 21.51 -42.62
C ALA A 222 -9.35 22.00 -41.45
N VAL A 223 -9.72 21.12 -40.52
CA VAL A 223 -10.47 21.50 -39.30
C VAL A 223 -9.65 22.44 -38.42
N ASN A 224 -8.33 22.21 -38.32
CA ASN A 224 -7.45 23.10 -37.57
C ASN A 224 -7.29 24.46 -38.27
N PHE A 225 -7.21 24.49 -39.61
CA PHE A 225 -7.26 25.76 -40.36
C PHE A 225 -8.58 26.50 -40.13
N TYR A 226 -9.72 25.81 -40.18
CA TYR A 226 -11.03 26.41 -39.94
C TYR A 226 -11.12 27.05 -38.55
N ARG A 227 -10.70 26.33 -37.50
CA ARG A 227 -10.66 26.83 -36.12
C ARG A 227 -9.72 28.03 -35.97
N TYR A 228 -8.58 28.01 -36.66
CA TYR A 228 -7.68 29.16 -36.72
C TYR A 228 -8.39 30.39 -37.31
N PHE A 229 -9.10 30.24 -38.44
CA PHE A 229 -9.84 31.37 -39.02
C PHE A 229 -10.93 31.89 -38.07
N CYS A 230 -11.60 31.01 -37.31
CA CYS A 230 -12.53 31.45 -36.26
C CYS A 230 -11.82 32.28 -35.20
N ASP A 231 -10.66 31.83 -34.71
CA ASP A 231 -9.90 32.57 -33.69
C ASP A 231 -9.42 33.93 -34.21
N TYR A 232 -8.87 33.97 -35.43
CA TYR A 232 -8.28 35.16 -36.03
C TYR A 232 -9.34 36.24 -36.31
N PHE A 233 -10.47 35.86 -36.90
CA PHE A 233 -11.57 36.78 -37.20
C PHE A 233 -12.56 36.94 -36.05
N GLN A 234 -12.30 36.33 -34.89
CA GLN A 234 -13.18 36.33 -33.72
C GLN A 234 -14.62 35.90 -34.08
N ARG A 235 -14.73 34.81 -34.83
CA ARG A 235 -16.00 34.17 -35.22
C ARG A 235 -16.32 33.00 -34.32
N ASP A 236 -17.59 32.60 -34.30
CA ASP A 236 -18.02 31.50 -33.46
C ASP A 236 -17.31 30.19 -33.85
N LEU A 237 -16.73 29.55 -32.85
CA LEU A 237 -16.14 28.23 -32.98
C LEU A 237 -17.24 27.17 -33.16
N PRO A 238 -16.96 26.04 -33.82
CA PRO A 238 -17.96 25.01 -34.06
C PRO A 238 -18.49 24.43 -32.73
N ALA A 239 -19.81 24.37 -32.56
CA ALA A 239 -20.47 23.82 -31.37
C ALA A 239 -20.25 22.30 -31.18
N THR A 240 -19.67 21.64 -32.17
CA THR A 240 -19.36 20.20 -32.18
C THR A 240 -17.85 19.94 -32.06
N GLY A 241 -17.48 18.76 -31.56
CA GLY A 241 -16.11 18.26 -31.51
C GLY A 241 -15.82 17.19 -32.57
N VAL A 242 -14.56 16.72 -32.56
CA VAL A 242 -14.05 15.65 -33.44
C VAL A 242 -13.37 14.59 -32.57
N ILE A 243 -13.55 13.32 -32.91
CA ILE A 243 -12.67 12.25 -32.42
C ILE A 243 -11.71 11.88 -33.56
N GLY A 244 -10.41 11.93 -33.31
CA GLY A 244 -9.37 11.51 -34.27
C GLY A 244 -8.42 10.52 -33.64
N GLY A 245 -7.90 9.55 -34.40
CA GLY A 245 -7.05 8.52 -33.82
C GLY A 245 -6.28 7.72 -34.84
N PHE A 246 -5.46 6.80 -34.33
CA PHE A 246 -4.90 5.72 -35.13
C PHE A 246 -5.14 4.36 -34.47
N VAL A 247 -5.07 3.29 -35.25
CA VAL A 247 -5.05 1.90 -34.78
C VAL A 247 -3.79 1.20 -35.30
N LYS A 248 -2.95 0.72 -34.38
CA LYS A 248 -1.69 0.03 -34.69
C LYS A 248 -1.56 -1.25 -33.85
N GLY A 249 -0.72 -2.19 -34.29
CA GLY A 249 -0.36 -3.39 -33.54
C GLY A 249 0.55 -3.04 -32.36
N LYS A 250 0.29 -3.61 -31.18
CA LYS A 250 1.07 -3.41 -29.96
C LYS A 250 2.38 -4.19 -29.98
N ASP A 251 2.38 -5.34 -30.66
CA ASP A 251 3.45 -6.33 -30.62
C ASP A 251 4.04 -6.60 -32.02
N GLU A 252 3.65 -5.78 -33.00
CA GLU A 252 4.05 -5.88 -34.41
C GLU A 252 4.66 -4.56 -34.87
N THR A 253 5.91 -4.60 -35.31
CA THR A 253 6.57 -3.45 -35.93
C THR A 253 6.46 -3.49 -37.45
N ILE A 254 6.33 -2.33 -38.09
CA ILE A 254 6.42 -2.25 -39.55
C ILE A 254 7.90 -2.32 -39.98
N VAL A 255 8.22 -3.27 -40.86
CA VAL A 255 9.56 -3.40 -41.46
C VAL A 255 9.39 -3.32 -42.97
N ASN A 256 9.62 -2.12 -43.53
CA ASN A 256 9.55 -1.90 -44.96
C ASN A 256 10.52 -0.77 -45.37
N PRO A 257 11.35 -0.93 -46.41
CA PRO A 257 12.29 0.11 -46.86
C PRO A 257 11.61 1.40 -47.34
N LYS A 258 10.30 1.36 -47.62
CA LYS A 258 9.46 2.51 -47.99
C LYS A 258 8.73 3.13 -46.79
N TYR A 259 9.04 2.69 -45.56
CA TYR A 259 8.45 3.19 -44.32
C TYR A 259 9.51 3.29 -43.21
N ILE A 260 10.43 4.23 -43.38
CA ILE A 260 11.53 4.58 -42.49
C ILE A 260 11.01 5.64 -41.51
N TYR A 261 11.08 5.32 -40.22
CA TYR A 261 10.57 6.16 -39.15
C TYR A 261 11.67 6.60 -38.18
N LYS A 262 11.41 7.69 -37.44
CA LYS A 262 12.29 8.11 -36.34
C LYS A 262 12.21 7.10 -35.19
N ALA A 263 13.36 6.60 -34.73
CA ALA A 263 13.42 5.68 -33.60
C ALA A 263 12.77 6.26 -32.32
N GLY A 264 12.16 5.40 -31.51
CA GLY A 264 11.50 5.81 -30.26
C GLY A 264 10.10 6.43 -30.43
N THR A 265 9.55 6.46 -31.63
CA THR A 265 8.22 7.04 -31.91
C THR A 265 7.15 5.96 -32.12
N ASN A 266 5.86 6.36 -32.09
CA ASN A 266 4.74 5.46 -32.40
C ASN A 266 4.69 5.05 -33.89
N ASP A 267 5.56 5.59 -34.74
CA ASP A 267 5.63 5.25 -36.16
C ASP A 267 6.24 3.87 -36.41
N ARG A 268 6.91 3.29 -35.40
CA ARG A 268 7.44 1.92 -35.48
C ARG A 268 6.37 0.84 -35.58
N TRP A 269 5.18 1.09 -35.05
CA TRP A 269 4.15 0.08 -34.88
C TRP A 269 3.34 -0.11 -36.15
N LEU A 270 3.04 -1.36 -36.50
CA LEU A 270 2.32 -1.73 -37.70
C LEU A 270 0.92 -1.09 -37.72
N PRO A 271 0.60 -0.23 -38.69
CA PRO A 271 -0.77 0.25 -38.88
C PRO A 271 -1.69 -0.89 -39.29
N LEU A 272 -2.81 -1.06 -38.58
CA LEU A 272 -3.73 -2.16 -38.80
C LEU A 272 -4.71 -1.82 -39.92
N ASN A 273 -4.27 -2.02 -41.16
CA ASN A 273 -5.07 -1.82 -42.36
C ASN A 273 -6.39 -2.59 -42.28
N GLY A 274 -7.51 -1.93 -42.63
CA GLY A 274 -8.84 -2.54 -42.60
C GLY A 274 -9.47 -2.70 -41.20
N ALA A 275 -8.81 -2.24 -40.13
CA ALA A 275 -9.40 -2.23 -38.79
C ALA A 275 -10.70 -1.40 -38.76
N LYS A 276 -11.68 -1.87 -37.99
CA LYS A 276 -12.97 -1.21 -37.82
C LYS A 276 -13.02 -0.52 -36.46
N VAL A 277 -13.40 0.76 -36.47
CA VAL A 277 -13.64 1.55 -35.27
C VAL A 277 -15.13 1.86 -35.21
N LYS A 278 -15.84 1.29 -34.24
CA LYS A 278 -17.25 1.52 -33.99
C LYS A 278 -17.42 2.61 -32.94
N LEU A 279 -18.07 3.71 -33.30
CA LEU A 279 -18.48 4.80 -32.41
C LEU A 279 -19.84 4.48 -31.78
N MET A 280 -19.94 4.67 -30.47
CA MET A 280 -21.16 4.42 -29.70
C MET A 280 -21.44 5.58 -28.74
N ASN A 281 -22.72 5.76 -28.39
CA ASN A 281 -23.12 6.69 -27.33
C ASN A 281 -22.70 6.17 -25.94
N ALA A 282 -22.95 6.94 -24.88
CA ALA A 282 -22.64 6.54 -23.51
C ALA A 282 -23.36 5.24 -23.06
N ALA A 283 -24.57 4.99 -23.56
CA ALA A 283 -25.36 3.78 -23.28
C ALA A 283 -24.81 2.53 -23.99
N GLY A 284 -23.99 2.69 -25.03
CA GLY A 284 -23.41 1.60 -25.81
C GLY A 284 -24.08 1.36 -27.17
N ASP A 285 -25.04 2.20 -27.58
CA ASP A 285 -25.70 2.10 -28.87
C ASP A 285 -24.78 2.53 -30.00
N SER A 286 -24.81 1.81 -31.12
CA SER A 286 -24.02 2.12 -32.31
C SER A 286 -24.46 3.43 -32.95
N LEU A 287 -23.52 4.36 -33.15
CA LEU A 287 -23.77 5.62 -33.86
C LEU A 287 -23.15 5.62 -35.26
N ASN A 288 -21.90 5.16 -35.39
CA ASN A 288 -21.18 5.16 -36.66
C ASN A 288 -20.05 4.12 -36.66
N ILE A 289 -19.53 3.76 -37.83
CA ILE A 289 -18.37 2.87 -37.99
C ILE A 289 -17.42 3.49 -39.01
N CYS A 290 -16.16 3.70 -38.62
CA CYS A 290 -15.09 4.05 -39.52
C CYS A 290 -14.25 2.81 -39.82
N GLN A 291 -14.10 2.47 -41.09
CA GLN A 291 -13.14 1.45 -41.53
C GLN A 291 -11.84 2.14 -41.94
N ILE A 292 -10.73 1.71 -41.34
CA ILE A 292 -9.41 2.23 -41.66
C ILE A 292 -9.00 1.75 -43.04
N ASP A 293 -8.39 2.64 -43.82
CA ASP A 293 -7.92 2.35 -45.17
C ASP A 293 -6.76 1.32 -45.18
N THR A 294 -6.28 1.01 -46.37
CA THR A 294 -5.17 0.08 -46.58
C THR A 294 -3.85 0.78 -46.85
N LEU A 295 -3.74 2.07 -46.52
CA LEU A 295 -2.63 2.95 -46.91
C LEU A 295 -1.55 3.07 -45.81
N TYR A 296 -1.49 2.11 -44.89
CA TYR A 296 -0.44 1.99 -43.87
C TYR A 296 -0.27 3.26 -43.00
N ASN A 297 -1.36 3.89 -42.61
CA ASN A 297 -1.37 5.04 -41.69
C ASN A 297 -2.13 4.77 -40.39
N GLY A 298 -3.15 3.89 -40.44
CA GLY A 298 -3.96 3.49 -39.29
C GLY A 298 -5.01 4.52 -38.86
N ILE A 299 -5.22 5.60 -39.61
CA ILE A 299 -5.97 6.79 -39.20
C ILE A 299 -7.48 6.60 -39.33
N PHE A 300 -8.20 7.06 -38.31
CA PHE A 300 -9.66 7.22 -38.32
C PHE A 300 -10.08 8.58 -37.75
N ALA A 301 -11.28 9.05 -38.11
CA ALA A 301 -11.90 10.20 -37.48
C ALA A 301 -13.43 10.15 -37.53
N PHE A 302 -14.07 10.80 -36.56
CA PHE A 302 -15.50 11.07 -36.51
C PHE A 302 -15.73 12.57 -36.28
N TYR A 303 -16.48 13.21 -37.16
CA TYR A 303 -16.67 14.66 -37.19
C TYR A 303 -18.06 15.05 -36.68
N ASN A 304 -18.23 16.33 -36.34
CA ASN A 304 -19.51 16.95 -35.99
C ASN A 304 -20.23 16.26 -34.81
N LEU A 305 -19.46 15.84 -33.80
CA LEU A 305 -20.00 15.19 -32.62
C LEU A 305 -20.43 16.21 -31.58
N THR A 306 -21.64 16.06 -31.04
CA THR A 306 -22.08 16.87 -29.89
C THR A 306 -21.16 16.64 -28.69
N PRO A 307 -20.87 17.67 -27.86
CA PRO A 307 -20.08 17.48 -26.65
C PRO A 307 -20.70 16.41 -25.72
N GLY A 308 -19.89 15.52 -25.18
CA GLY A 308 -20.36 14.40 -24.37
C GLY A 308 -19.38 13.23 -24.30
N ILE A 309 -19.81 12.12 -23.71
CA ILE A 309 -19.01 10.91 -23.54
C ILE A 309 -19.42 9.88 -24.60
N TYR A 310 -18.42 9.36 -25.32
CA TYR A 310 -18.58 8.34 -26.36
C TYR A 310 -17.76 7.10 -26.02
N LYS A 311 -18.21 5.95 -26.50
CA LYS A 311 -17.47 4.69 -26.43
C LYS A 311 -16.97 4.31 -27.83
N LEU A 312 -15.76 3.80 -27.93
CA LEU A 312 -15.21 3.22 -29.15
C LEU A 312 -14.96 1.74 -28.94
N ARG A 313 -15.33 0.91 -29.92
CA ARG A 313 -14.91 -0.49 -30.03
C ARG A 313 -14.07 -0.66 -31.28
N ILE A 314 -12.85 -1.15 -31.11
CA ILE A 314 -11.88 -1.35 -32.19
C ILE A 314 -11.69 -2.84 -32.42
N THR A 315 -11.85 -3.27 -33.67
CA THR A 315 -11.65 -4.66 -34.09
C THR A 315 -10.72 -4.71 -35.30
N ALA A 316 -9.74 -5.60 -35.29
CA ALA A 316 -8.84 -5.83 -36.42
C ALA A 316 -8.60 -7.34 -36.60
N ASN A 317 -8.28 -7.77 -37.82
CA ASN A 317 -8.02 -9.18 -38.10
C ASN A 317 -6.82 -9.67 -37.29
N ASN A 318 -6.90 -10.89 -36.77
CA ASN A 318 -5.86 -11.53 -35.96
C ASN A 318 -5.48 -10.78 -34.68
N HIS A 319 -6.33 -9.86 -34.21
CA HIS A 319 -6.07 -9.05 -33.03
C HIS A 319 -7.20 -9.11 -32.01
N THR A 320 -6.85 -9.04 -30.73
CA THR A 320 -7.83 -8.90 -29.65
C THR A 320 -8.51 -7.54 -29.77
N SER A 321 -9.84 -7.54 -29.75
CA SER A 321 -10.65 -6.31 -29.81
C SER A 321 -10.45 -5.47 -28.56
N LYS A 322 -10.57 -4.15 -28.68
CA LYS A 322 -10.37 -3.21 -27.56
C LYS A 322 -11.48 -2.16 -27.50
N ASP A 323 -11.99 -1.94 -26.30
CA ASP A 323 -12.95 -0.87 -26.01
C ASP A 323 -12.25 0.30 -25.29
N THR A 324 -12.71 1.53 -25.55
CA THR A 324 -12.26 2.73 -24.84
C THR A 324 -13.37 3.77 -24.75
N THR A 325 -13.23 4.73 -23.84
CA THR A 325 -14.15 5.85 -23.66
C THR A 325 -13.43 7.14 -23.99
N VAL A 326 -14.09 8.03 -24.74
CA VAL A 326 -13.54 9.31 -25.19
C VAL A 326 -14.53 10.43 -24.86
N THR A 327 -14.04 11.47 -24.20
CA THR A 327 -14.81 12.68 -23.94
C THR A 327 -14.61 13.66 -25.08
N VAL A 328 -15.71 14.14 -25.65
CA VAL A 328 -15.74 15.10 -26.76
C VAL A 328 -16.16 16.47 -26.21
N ALA A 329 -15.39 17.50 -26.57
CA ALA A 329 -15.72 18.90 -26.30
C ALA A 329 -15.91 19.67 -27.61
N ALA A 330 -16.71 20.74 -27.57
CA ALA A 330 -16.93 21.62 -28.72
C ALA A 330 -15.59 22.22 -29.19
N ALA A 331 -15.42 22.34 -30.51
CA ALA A 331 -14.22 22.93 -31.14
C ALA A 331 -12.87 22.29 -30.77
N VAL A 332 -12.87 21.07 -30.23
CA VAL A 332 -11.67 20.30 -29.88
C VAL A 332 -11.60 19.00 -30.69
N THR A 333 -10.38 18.52 -30.93
CA THR A 333 -10.15 17.16 -31.41
C THR A 333 -9.71 16.29 -30.22
N SER A 334 -10.54 15.33 -29.84
CA SER A 334 -10.21 14.33 -28.83
C SER A 334 -9.46 13.16 -29.48
N TYR A 335 -8.24 12.90 -29.00
CA TYR A 335 -7.37 11.90 -29.63
C TYR A 335 -7.48 10.51 -29.01
N ALA A 336 -7.75 9.49 -29.84
CA ALA A 336 -7.90 8.09 -29.46
C ALA A 336 -6.83 7.22 -30.17
N LYS A 337 -5.61 7.18 -29.62
CA LYS A 337 -4.47 6.41 -30.14
C LYS A 337 -4.50 4.96 -29.64
N MET A 338 -4.83 4.01 -30.49
CA MET A 338 -5.12 2.63 -30.11
C MET A 338 -4.03 1.65 -30.55
N MET A 339 -3.63 0.80 -29.59
CA MET A 339 -2.68 -0.31 -29.77
C MET A 339 -3.40 -1.63 -29.49
N LEU A 340 -3.44 -2.55 -30.46
CA LEU A 340 -4.12 -3.85 -30.34
C LEU A 340 -3.12 -5.00 -30.24
N VAL A 341 -3.43 -6.03 -29.46
CA VAL A 341 -2.58 -7.21 -29.26
C VAL A 341 -2.86 -8.24 -30.36
N ASN A 342 -1.83 -8.82 -30.97
CA ASN A 342 -1.95 -10.01 -31.82
C ASN A 342 -1.67 -11.26 -30.96
N PRO A 343 -2.69 -12.03 -30.54
CA PRO A 343 -2.50 -13.19 -29.66
C PRO A 343 -1.70 -14.32 -30.31
N ASN A 344 -1.43 -14.28 -31.63
CA ASN A 344 -0.65 -15.29 -32.33
C ASN A 344 0.87 -15.02 -32.29
N ILE A 345 1.29 -13.83 -31.82
CA ILE A 345 2.71 -13.46 -31.66
C ILE A 345 3.03 -13.55 -30.17
N VAL A 346 3.08 -14.78 -29.65
CA VAL A 346 3.58 -15.02 -28.29
C VAL A 346 5.06 -15.32 -28.39
N ILE A 347 5.90 -14.29 -28.24
CA ILE A 347 7.24 -14.51 -27.69
C ILE A 347 7.06 -14.38 -26.18
N PRO A 348 7.15 -15.47 -25.38
CA PRO A 348 7.14 -15.37 -23.93
C PRO A 348 8.31 -14.49 -23.52
N LYS A 349 8.00 -13.25 -23.17
CA LYS A 349 8.97 -12.23 -22.78
C LYS A 349 8.90 -12.13 -21.27
N ASP A 350 10.02 -12.40 -20.60
CA ASP A 350 10.12 -12.31 -19.15
C ASP A 350 9.75 -10.88 -18.70
N THR A 351 8.87 -10.76 -17.70
CA THR A 351 8.38 -9.51 -17.12
C THR A 351 8.76 -9.37 -15.65
N THR A 352 9.72 -10.17 -15.18
CA THR A 352 10.25 -10.13 -13.82
C THR A 352 10.63 -8.68 -13.47
N PRO A 353 10.14 -8.13 -12.35
CA PRO A 353 10.47 -6.78 -11.92
C PRO A 353 11.93 -6.70 -11.45
N ASN A 354 12.51 -5.49 -11.39
CA ASN A 354 13.90 -5.28 -10.95
C ASN A 354 14.16 -5.80 -9.53
N TYR A 355 13.18 -5.65 -8.65
CA TYR A 355 13.21 -6.10 -7.26
C TYR A 355 11.95 -6.92 -6.97
N PRO A 356 11.94 -8.22 -7.30
CA PRO A 356 10.82 -9.08 -6.96
C PRO A 356 10.70 -9.24 -5.44
N ASP A 357 9.48 -9.46 -4.96
CA ASP A 357 9.29 -9.88 -3.57
C ASP A 357 9.98 -11.24 -3.36
N PRO A 358 10.79 -11.40 -2.30
CA PRO A 358 11.40 -12.68 -2.01
C PRO A 358 10.33 -13.73 -1.67
N VAL A 359 10.69 -15.01 -1.86
CA VAL A 359 9.86 -16.12 -1.36
C VAL A 359 9.96 -16.13 0.16
N GLN A 360 8.84 -15.79 0.81
CA GLN A 360 8.73 -15.74 2.26
C GLN A 360 7.53 -16.53 2.76
N GLU A 361 7.58 -16.84 4.04
CA GLU A 361 6.43 -17.38 4.75
C GLU A 361 5.29 -16.35 4.71
N ALA A 362 4.06 -16.87 4.61
CA ALA A 362 2.90 -16.03 4.67
C ALA A 362 2.90 -15.24 6.01
N GLY A 363 2.33 -14.03 5.99
CA GLY A 363 2.14 -13.21 7.18
C GLY A 363 3.43 -12.71 7.84
N VAL A 364 4.60 -12.86 7.20
CA VAL A 364 5.84 -12.23 7.68
C VAL A 364 5.64 -10.72 7.86
N VAL A 365 6.25 -10.17 8.91
CA VAL A 365 6.16 -8.75 9.26
C VAL A 365 7.55 -8.10 9.28
N ALA A 366 7.61 -6.82 8.91
CA ALA A 366 8.83 -6.02 9.03
C ALA A 366 9.03 -5.58 10.49
N LEU A 367 10.14 -5.98 11.11
CA LEU A 367 10.44 -5.63 12.49
C LEU A 367 11.06 -4.24 12.60
N ASN A 368 10.82 -3.58 13.74
CA ASN A 368 11.50 -2.33 14.09
C ASN A 368 12.99 -2.55 14.45
N LYS A 369 13.38 -3.79 14.77
CA LYS A 369 14.77 -4.18 15.03
C LYS A 369 14.99 -5.65 14.67
N TYR A 370 16.09 -5.93 13.98
CA TYR A 370 16.59 -7.27 13.69
C TYR A 370 17.89 -7.52 14.44
N ASN A 371 17.97 -8.67 15.11
CA ASN A 371 19.18 -9.14 15.76
C ASN A 371 19.85 -10.18 14.86
N PHE A 372 21.17 -10.06 14.72
CA PHE A 372 21.98 -10.96 13.91
C PHE A 372 23.01 -11.69 14.78
N GLY A 373 23.31 -12.93 14.41
CA GLY A 373 24.35 -13.72 15.07
C GLY A 373 25.74 -13.14 14.83
N THR A 374 26.74 -13.65 15.54
CA THR A 374 28.14 -13.29 15.33
C THR A 374 28.80 -14.25 14.33
N THR A 375 29.78 -13.76 13.58
CA THR A 375 30.65 -14.58 12.73
C THR A 375 32.05 -13.99 12.71
N THR A 376 33.07 -14.83 12.51
CA THR A 376 34.46 -14.39 12.36
C THR A 376 34.69 -13.91 10.91
N PRO A 377 35.18 -12.68 10.70
CA PRO A 377 35.57 -12.23 9.37
C PRO A 377 36.61 -13.14 8.73
N VAL A 378 36.49 -13.35 7.42
CA VAL A 378 37.44 -14.13 6.62
C VAL A 378 38.09 -13.24 5.57
N ILE A 379 39.31 -13.60 5.14
CA ILE A 379 40.01 -12.92 4.05
C ILE A 379 40.10 -13.90 2.86
N PRO A 380 39.20 -13.79 1.86
CA PRO A 380 39.25 -14.64 0.68
C PRO A 380 40.52 -14.41 -0.14
N GLU A 381 41.04 -15.46 -0.76
CA GLU A 381 42.26 -15.41 -1.59
C GLU A 381 42.17 -14.36 -2.71
N TRP A 382 40.98 -14.16 -3.30
CA TRP A 382 40.75 -13.23 -4.39
C TRP A 382 40.58 -11.76 -3.97
N LEU A 383 40.41 -11.47 -2.67
CA LEU A 383 39.99 -10.15 -2.19
C LEU A 383 41.06 -9.07 -2.31
N ASN A 384 42.31 -9.41 -1.96
CA ASN A 384 43.41 -8.44 -1.84
C ASN A 384 44.36 -8.39 -3.05
N PRO A 385 44.68 -9.50 -3.75
CA PRO A 385 45.65 -9.46 -4.85
C PRO A 385 45.25 -8.58 -6.04
N ASN A 386 43.95 -8.37 -6.27
CA ASN A 386 43.46 -7.57 -7.39
C ASN A 386 42.77 -6.29 -6.86
N GLN A 387 42.94 -5.15 -7.53
CA GLN A 387 42.13 -3.97 -7.19
C GLN A 387 40.69 -4.18 -7.65
N ILE A 388 39.74 -4.10 -6.71
CA ILE A 388 38.31 -4.34 -6.97
C ILE A 388 37.66 -3.07 -7.49
N ARG A 389 36.78 -3.24 -8.49
CA ARG A 389 35.98 -2.17 -9.08
C ARG A 389 34.49 -2.29 -8.74
N LYS A 390 33.93 -3.51 -8.76
CA LYS A 390 32.52 -3.78 -8.44
C LYS A 390 32.34 -5.20 -7.92
N VAL A 391 31.45 -5.38 -6.95
CA VAL A 391 30.99 -6.67 -6.46
C VAL A 391 29.46 -6.70 -6.53
N LEU A 392 28.91 -7.76 -7.13
CA LEU A 392 27.47 -8.03 -7.14
C LEU A 392 27.20 -9.37 -6.44
N PHE A 393 26.10 -9.45 -5.69
CA PHE A 393 25.60 -10.69 -5.11
C PHE A 393 24.36 -11.17 -5.87
N ARG A 394 24.36 -12.44 -6.31
CA ARG A 394 23.18 -13.11 -6.87
C ARG A 394 23.30 -14.62 -6.75
N ASN A 395 22.21 -15.29 -6.37
CA ASN A 395 22.13 -16.77 -6.33
C ASN A 395 23.29 -17.44 -5.58
N GLU A 396 23.61 -16.95 -4.36
CA GLU A 396 24.73 -17.44 -3.53
C GLU A 396 26.12 -17.33 -4.19
N LYS A 397 26.24 -16.46 -5.20
CA LYS A 397 27.49 -16.13 -5.87
C LYS A 397 27.80 -14.65 -5.74
N LEU A 398 29.09 -14.36 -5.63
CA LEU A 398 29.67 -13.03 -5.76
C LEU A 398 30.31 -12.92 -7.15
N TYR A 399 30.00 -11.85 -7.88
CA TYR A 399 30.61 -11.51 -9.16
C TYR A 399 31.51 -10.30 -8.93
N ILE A 400 32.82 -10.49 -9.08
CA ILE A 400 33.84 -9.51 -8.71
C ILE A 400 34.54 -9.02 -9.98
N LEU A 401 34.30 -7.76 -10.32
CA LEU A 401 35.03 -7.04 -11.36
C LEU A 401 36.29 -6.40 -10.79
N THR A 402 37.43 -6.64 -11.43
CA THR A 402 38.73 -6.05 -11.07
C THR A 402 39.17 -4.94 -12.04
N THR A 403 40.14 -4.10 -11.65
CA THR A 403 40.65 -3.00 -12.49
C THR A 403 41.42 -3.49 -13.71
N GLU A 404 42.29 -4.49 -13.55
CA GLU A 404 42.73 -5.35 -14.66
C GLU A 404 41.55 -6.27 -14.98
N PRO A 405 40.94 -6.16 -16.16
CA PRO A 405 39.59 -6.67 -16.36
C PRO A 405 39.55 -8.20 -16.24
N LYS A 406 39.05 -8.68 -15.10
CA LYS A 406 38.59 -10.05 -14.84
C LYS A 406 37.23 -9.96 -14.16
N ILE A 407 36.39 -10.95 -14.41
CA ILE A 407 35.17 -11.17 -13.61
C ILE A 407 35.34 -12.51 -12.89
N ILE A 408 35.66 -12.45 -11.61
CA ILE A 408 35.80 -13.63 -10.75
C ILE A 408 34.41 -13.98 -10.20
N ILE A 409 34.04 -15.26 -10.23
CA ILE A 409 32.85 -15.77 -9.56
C ILE A 409 33.30 -16.53 -8.32
N ALA A 410 32.82 -16.14 -7.15
CA ALA A 410 33.09 -16.81 -5.87
C ALA A 410 31.79 -17.25 -5.19
N ASN A 411 31.85 -18.30 -4.38
CA ASN A 411 30.73 -18.74 -3.56
C ASN A 411 30.55 -17.78 -2.37
N ALA A 412 29.35 -17.24 -2.16
CA ALA A 412 29.09 -16.26 -1.11
C ALA A 412 29.04 -16.86 0.32
N ILE A 413 28.97 -18.19 0.45
CA ILE A 413 29.02 -18.91 1.74
C ILE A 413 30.46 -19.30 2.06
N THR A 414 31.12 -20.03 1.16
CA THR A 414 32.46 -20.59 1.43
C THR A 414 33.59 -19.64 1.08
N THR A 415 33.30 -18.55 0.37
CA THR A 415 34.26 -17.58 -0.20
C THR A 415 35.22 -18.14 -1.24
N ALA A 416 35.14 -19.44 -1.55
CA ALA A 416 35.97 -20.11 -2.53
C ALA A 416 35.69 -19.57 -3.95
N LYS A 417 36.75 -19.37 -4.72
CA LYS A 417 36.66 -19.07 -6.15
C LYS A 417 36.01 -20.25 -6.87
N ILE A 418 34.95 -19.98 -7.63
CA ILE A 418 34.27 -20.96 -8.48
C ILE A 418 34.93 -20.98 -9.86
N ARG A 419 35.13 -19.80 -10.47
CA ARG A 419 35.74 -19.64 -11.80
C ARG A 419 36.03 -18.17 -12.12
N GLU A 420 36.62 -17.93 -13.29
CA GLU A 420 36.65 -16.63 -13.96
C GLU A 420 35.73 -16.69 -15.19
N MET A 421 35.03 -15.61 -15.51
CA MET A 421 34.22 -15.56 -16.72
C MET A 421 35.08 -15.38 -17.97
N ASP A 422 34.63 -15.96 -19.08
CA ASP A 422 35.23 -15.72 -20.39
C ASP A 422 34.96 -14.28 -20.84
N LEU A 423 36.00 -13.55 -21.25
CA LEU A 423 35.93 -12.18 -21.75
C LEU A 423 36.29 -12.08 -23.24
N THR A 424 36.43 -13.22 -23.93
CA THR A 424 36.78 -13.28 -25.35
C THR A 424 35.77 -12.51 -26.19
N GLY A 425 36.27 -11.61 -27.04
CA GLY A 425 35.45 -10.75 -27.90
C GLY A 425 35.10 -9.38 -27.31
N ILE A 426 35.43 -9.10 -26.03
CA ILE A 426 35.33 -7.75 -25.47
C ILE A 426 36.56 -6.94 -25.91
N ALA A 427 36.34 -5.82 -26.60
CA ALA A 427 37.42 -4.94 -27.06
C ALA A 427 36.99 -3.47 -27.19
N GLY A 428 37.98 -2.58 -27.15
CA GLY A 428 37.82 -1.12 -27.30
C GLY A 428 37.31 -0.41 -26.04
N GLY A 429 37.52 0.90 -25.99
CA GLY A 429 37.36 1.70 -24.78
C GLY A 429 38.70 2.04 -24.12
N VAL A 430 38.73 3.15 -23.38
CA VAL A 430 39.83 3.49 -22.46
C VAL A 430 39.91 2.45 -21.34
N ASN A 431 38.76 2.00 -20.85
CA ASN A 431 38.65 0.76 -20.09
C ASN A 431 37.78 -0.21 -20.89
N THR A 432 38.31 -1.38 -21.24
CA THR A 432 37.58 -2.41 -21.99
C THR A 432 36.37 -2.96 -21.21
N LEU A 433 36.46 -2.94 -19.88
CA LEU A 433 35.39 -3.29 -18.95
C LEU A 433 35.44 -2.31 -17.77
N SER A 434 34.33 -1.63 -17.48
CA SER A 434 34.28 -0.57 -16.46
C SER A 434 33.27 -0.82 -15.35
N ASP A 435 32.14 -1.47 -15.63
CA ASP A 435 31.14 -1.79 -14.62
C ASP A 435 30.32 -3.02 -15.02
N ILE A 436 29.63 -3.62 -14.05
CA ILE A 436 28.76 -4.80 -14.22
C ILE A 436 27.44 -4.62 -13.45
N ASN A 437 26.33 -5.11 -14.04
CA ASN A 437 25.01 -5.15 -13.38
C ASN A 437 24.17 -6.32 -13.91
N PHE A 438 23.16 -6.76 -13.15
CA PHE A 438 22.19 -7.75 -13.61
C PHE A 438 20.92 -7.07 -14.14
N THR A 439 20.37 -7.62 -15.22
CA THR A 439 18.99 -7.35 -15.65
C THR A 439 17.98 -8.01 -14.70
N SER A 440 16.71 -7.63 -14.80
CA SER A 440 15.66 -8.17 -13.92
C SER A 440 15.46 -9.69 -14.11
N ASP A 441 15.56 -10.18 -15.34
CA ASP A 441 15.54 -11.60 -15.73
C ASP A 441 16.86 -12.35 -15.43
N GLY A 442 17.88 -11.65 -14.93
CA GLY A 442 19.06 -12.27 -14.32
C GLY A 442 20.25 -12.54 -15.20
N TYR A 443 20.32 -11.90 -16.37
CA TYR A 443 21.51 -11.90 -17.18
C TYR A 443 22.50 -10.83 -16.70
N LEU A 444 23.78 -11.20 -16.65
CA LEU A 444 24.85 -10.27 -16.34
C LEU A 444 25.12 -9.37 -17.56
N LEU A 445 25.16 -8.07 -17.34
CA LEU A 445 25.60 -7.06 -18.28
C LEU A 445 26.90 -6.43 -17.82
N SER A 446 27.68 -5.96 -18.78
CA SER A 446 28.86 -5.12 -18.54
C SER A 446 28.95 -4.00 -19.55
N CYS A 447 29.70 -2.94 -19.23
CA CYS A 447 29.97 -1.87 -20.18
C CYS A 447 31.46 -1.51 -20.26
N ASN A 448 31.88 -0.92 -21.38
CA ASN A 448 33.18 -0.27 -21.50
C ASN A 448 33.10 1.19 -21.00
N LYS A 449 34.27 1.82 -20.81
CA LYS A 449 34.41 3.28 -20.64
C LYS A 449 35.18 3.85 -21.82
N ASP A 450 34.68 4.90 -22.46
CA ASP A 450 35.36 5.53 -23.60
C ASP A 450 35.07 7.04 -23.69
N THR A 451 35.87 7.75 -24.48
CA THR A 451 35.66 9.15 -24.85
C THR A 451 35.13 9.24 -26.28
N VAL A 452 33.87 9.63 -26.42
CA VAL A 452 33.15 9.72 -27.71
C VAL A 452 32.96 11.19 -28.10
N GLY A 453 33.27 11.53 -29.35
CA GLY A 453 33.16 12.90 -29.88
C GLY A 453 31.79 13.23 -30.48
N LEU A 454 31.53 14.52 -30.74
CA LEU A 454 30.38 14.98 -31.53
C LEU A 454 30.80 16.08 -32.53
N PRO A 455 30.82 15.80 -33.85
CA PRO A 455 30.58 14.49 -34.47
C PRO A 455 31.65 13.47 -34.09
N GLU A 456 31.28 12.19 -34.03
CA GLU A 456 32.22 11.09 -33.82
C GLU A 456 32.87 10.73 -35.16
N THR A 457 34.21 10.64 -35.21
CA THR A 457 34.96 10.33 -36.43
C THR A 457 36.03 9.24 -36.26
N LYS A 458 36.10 8.58 -35.10
CA LYS A 458 37.14 7.60 -34.72
C LYS A 458 36.55 6.22 -34.41
N GLU A 459 35.30 5.99 -34.78
CA GLU A 459 34.56 4.75 -34.54
C GLU A 459 34.53 4.32 -33.07
N ARG A 460 34.46 5.30 -32.15
CA ARG A 460 34.34 5.05 -30.71
C ARG A 460 32.89 4.88 -30.31
N PHE A 461 32.64 3.95 -29.39
CA PHE A 461 31.30 3.60 -28.94
C PHE A 461 31.28 3.31 -27.43
N PHE A 462 30.18 3.70 -26.79
CA PHE A 462 29.73 3.03 -25.58
C PHE A 462 29.13 1.68 -25.96
N LYS A 463 29.61 0.60 -25.34
CA LYS A 463 29.26 -0.79 -25.65
C LYS A 463 28.76 -1.47 -24.39
N VAL A 464 27.68 -2.23 -24.53
CA VAL A 464 27.15 -3.09 -23.48
C VAL A 464 27.21 -4.54 -23.94
N TYR A 465 27.78 -5.42 -23.10
CA TYR A 465 27.92 -6.85 -23.36
C TYR A 465 27.07 -7.66 -22.38
N THR A 466 26.70 -8.88 -22.76
CA THR A 466 25.87 -9.79 -21.97
C THR A 466 26.39 -11.23 -22.04
N TRP A 467 26.11 -12.04 -21.01
CA TRP A 467 26.42 -13.47 -20.97
C TRP A 467 25.12 -14.26 -20.83
N ASP A 468 24.90 -15.31 -21.63
CA ASP A 468 23.74 -16.20 -21.42
C ASP A 468 23.91 -17.06 -20.15
N ASN A 469 25.14 -17.33 -19.72
CA ASN A 469 25.48 -17.97 -18.44
C ASN A 469 26.97 -17.79 -18.08
N ASP A 470 27.34 -18.21 -16.86
CA ASP A 470 28.67 -18.10 -16.24
C ASP A 470 29.82 -18.85 -16.95
N SER A 471 29.57 -19.58 -18.04
CA SER A 471 30.54 -20.49 -18.68
C SER A 471 30.86 -20.16 -20.13
N ILE A 472 30.18 -19.19 -20.73
CA ILE A 472 30.27 -18.93 -22.17
C ILE A 472 30.88 -17.55 -22.44
N ALA A 473 31.33 -17.32 -23.67
CA ALA A 473 31.79 -16.01 -24.13
C ALA A 473 30.63 -14.99 -24.16
N PRO A 474 30.92 -13.69 -23.95
CA PRO A 474 29.94 -12.61 -24.02
C PRO A 474 29.47 -12.34 -25.44
N LYS A 475 28.30 -11.72 -25.55
CA LYS A 475 27.75 -11.14 -26.78
C LYS A 475 27.67 -9.62 -26.62
N LEU A 476 27.94 -8.88 -27.69
CA LEU A 476 27.60 -7.45 -27.75
C LEU A 476 26.07 -7.32 -27.75
N LEU A 477 25.50 -6.72 -26.70
CA LEU A 477 24.07 -6.46 -26.62
C LEU A 477 23.71 -5.27 -27.51
N PHE A 478 24.39 -4.14 -27.32
CA PHE A 478 24.29 -2.98 -28.20
C PHE A 478 25.54 -2.10 -28.10
N LYS A 479 25.67 -1.17 -29.07
CA LYS A 479 26.64 -0.08 -29.03
C LYS A 479 25.99 1.23 -29.47
N THR A 480 26.47 2.36 -28.95
CA THR A 480 25.96 3.69 -29.31
C THR A 480 27.07 4.75 -29.25
N GLN A 481 26.94 5.79 -30.08
CA GLN A 481 27.79 6.99 -30.01
C GLN A 481 27.11 8.13 -29.22
N SER A 482 25.91 7.88 -28.70
CA SER A 482 25.17 8.88 -27.92
C SER A 482 25.84 9.08 -26.56
N GLN A 483 26.52 10.21 -26.41
CA GLN A 483 27.42 10.46 -25.27
C GLN A 483 26.99 11.62 -24.37
N GLY A 484 25.76 12.10 -24.48
CA GLY A 484 25.34 13.26 -23.67
C GLY A 484 25.36 14.55 -24.46
N ASN A 485 25.63 14.58 -25.77
CA ASN A 485 25.71 15.82 -26.57
C ASN A 485 26.84 16.79 -26.10
N TRP A 486 27.97 16.24 -25.63
CA TRP A 486 29.22 17.00 -25.42
C TRP A 486 30.06 17.06 -26.71
N SER A 487 30.97 18.03 -26.84
CA SER A 487 31.97 17.97 -27.93
C SER A 487 32.86 16.72 -27.80
N ASN A 488 33.19 16.34 -26.56
CA ASN A 488 33.84 15.08 -26.19
C ASN A 488 33.32 14.64 -24.81
N GLY A 489 32.57 13.54 -24.77
CA GLY A 489 31.99 12.97 -23.55
C GLY A 489 32.66 11.67 -23.14
N VAL A 490 33.06 11.57 -21.87
CA VAL A 490 33.59 10.36 -21.24
C VAL A 490 32.44 9.60 -20.60
N ILE A 491 32.02 8.50 -21.22
CA ILE A 491 30.84 7.71 -20.83
C ILE A 491 31.26 6.34 -20.29
N GLY A 492 30.46 5.79 -19.38
CA GLY A 492 30.60 4.41 -18.93
C GLY A 492 31.43 4.19 -17.68
N GLU A 493 31.61 5.20 -16.81
CA GLU A 493 32.24 4.99 -15.49
C GLU A 493 31.42 3.99 -14.65
N THR A 494 30.11 4.15 -14.64
CA THR A 494 29.12 3.24 -14.03
C THR A 494 27.87 3.18 -14.91
N PHE A 495 27.02 2.17 -14.70
CA PHE A 495 25.65 2.19 -15.20
C PHE A 495 24.70 1.52 -14.22
N ALA A 496 23.41 1.73 -14.44
CA ALA A 496 22.35 0.90 -13.85
C ALA A 496 21.42 0.43 -14.97
N VAL A 497 20.85 -0.78 -14.82
CA VAL A 497 19.95 -1.37 -15.83
C VAL A 497 18.62 -1.75 -15.21
N SER A 498 17.55 -1.25 -15.81
CA SER A 498 16.16 -1.52 -15.40
C SER A 498 15.44 -2.32 -16.49
N GLY A 499 14.80 -3.42 -16.11
CA GLY A 499 14.05 -4.30 -17.00
C GLY A 499 14.82 -5.54 -17.47
N PRO A 500 14.12 -6.44 -18.19
CA PRO A 500 14.67 -7.70 -18.68
C PRO A 500 15.62 -7.48 -19.85
N ARG A 501 16.52 -8.44 -20.11
CA ARG A 501 17.57 -8.32 -21.14
C ARG A 501 17.04 -8.00 -22.53
N TRP A 502 15.88 -8.54 -22.91
CA TRP A 502 15.28 -8.29 -24.23
C TRP A 502 14.70 -6.87 -24.37
N LYS A 503 14.44 -6.17 -23.26
CA LYS A 503 13.97 -4.78 -23.24
C LYS A 503 14.31 -4.10 -21.93
N CYS A 504 15.42 -3.37 -21.94
CA CYS A 504 15.92 -2.70 -20.74
C CYS A 504 16.26 -1.24 -21.00
N THR A 505 16.28 -0.50 -19.91
CA THR A 505 16.75 0.89 -19.87
C THR A 505 18.07 0.93 -19.13
N VAL A 506 19.09 1.54 -19.73
CA VAL A 506 20.41 1.74 -19.15
C VAL A 506 20.60 3.21 -18.80
N TYR A 507 20.92 3.50 -17.54
CA TYR A 507 21.29 4.83 -17.06
C TYR A 507 22.79 4.91 -16.82
N THR A 508 23.47 5.91 -17.39
CA THR A 508 24.93 6.06 -17.24
C THR A 508 25.33 7.55 -17.26
N PRO A 509 26.33 7.98 -16.48
CA PRO A 509 26.84 9.35 -16.57
C PRO A 509 27.78 9.52 -17.76
N SER A 510 27.81 10.73 -18.31
CA SER A 510 28.84 11.19 -19.25
C SER A 510 29.44 12.51 -18.83
N VAL A 511 30.75 12.51 -18.63
CA VAL A 511 31.54 13.64 -18.14
C VAL A 511 32.19 14.36 -19.30
N THR A 512 32.06 15.69 -19.38
CA THR A 512 32.79 16.47 -20.39
C THR A 512 34.30 16.39 -20.16
N THR A 513 35.08 16.37 -21.24
CA THR A 513 36.54 16.50 -21.15
C THR A 513 37.01 17.90 -20.78
N GLY A 514 36.14 18.92 -20.91
CA GLY A 514 36.41 20.30 -20.54
C GLY A 514 36.76 20.50 -19.06
N SER A 515 37.26 21.70 -18.72
CA SER A 515 37.76 22.02 -17.37
C SER A 515 36.68 21.95 -16.27
N SER A 516 35.41 22.18 -16.62
CA SER A 516 34.29 22.13 -15.66
C SER A 516 33.98 20.72 -15.14
N LYS A 517 34.36 19.67 -15.88
CA LYS A 517 33.99 18.27 -15.57
C LYS A 517 32.50 18.10 -15.22
N ALA A 518 31.64 18.86 -15.90
CA ALA A 518 30.19 18.72 -15.81
C ALA A 518 29.71 17.36 -16.31
N ILE A 519 28.66 16.85 -15.70
CA ILE A 519 28.10 15.51 -15.91
C ILE A 519 26.71 15.64 -16.53
N ARG A 520 26.43 14.83 -17.55
CA ARG A 520 25.07 14.60 -18.07
C ARG A 520 24.67 13.17 -17.78
N ILE A 521 23.45 12.94 -17.33
CA ILE A 521 22.92 11.58 -17.16
C ILE A 521 22.24 11.17 -18.44
N ILE A 522 22.62 10.01 -18.95
CA ILE A 522 22.09 9.45 -20.17
C ILE A 522 21.15 8.32 -19.82
N GLY A 523 19.95 8.35 -20.39
CA GLY A 523 19.05 7.20 -20.47
C GLY A 523 19.13 6.59 -21.87
N LEU A 524 19.36 5.28 -21.92
CA LEU A 524 19.40 4.48 -23.15
C LEU A 524 18.29 3.43 -23.11
N LEU A 525 17.48 3.35 -24.15
CA LEU A 525 16.41 2.36 -24.28
C LEU A 525 16.82 1.32 -25.32
N TYR A 526 17.07 0.10 -24.84
CA TYR A 526 17.36 -1.07 -25.66
C TYR A 526 16.11 -1.95 -25.77
N GLU A 527 15.87 -2.46 -26.98
CA GLU A 527 14.86 -3.47 -27.24
C GLU A 527 15.37 -4.42 -28.32
N GLU A 528 15.34 -5.72 -28.04
CA GLU A 528 15.77 -6.76 -28.96
C GLU A 528 15.00 -6.67 -30.28
N GLY A 529 15.71 -6.81 -31.40
CA GLY A 529 15.16 -6.64 -32.74
C GLY A 529 15.09 -5.19 -33.23
N ILE A 530 15.44 -4.20 -32.39
CA ILE A 530 15.50 -2.79 -32.78
C ILE A 530 16.96 -2.35 -32.91
N SER A 531 17.37 -2.04 -34.14
CA SER A 531 18.77 -1.68 -34.44
C SER A 531 19.22 -0.34 -33.82
N ALA A 532 18.28 0.57 -33.55
CA ALA A 532 18.57 1.88 -32.96
C ALA A 532 18.29 1.87 -31.44
N VAL A 533 19.29 2.27 -30.65
CA VAL A 533 19.14 2.47 -29.21
C VAL A 533 18.51 3.84 -28.97
N GLY A 534 17.33 3.87 -28.34
CA GLY A 534 16.69 5.13 -27.93
C GLY A 534 17.58 5.87 -26.93
N TYR A 535 17.59 7.20 -26.96
CA TYR A 535 18.51 8.00 -26.16
C TYR A 535 17.87 9.31 -25.70
N LYS A 536 18.14 9.69 -24.45
CA LYS A 536 17.76 10.95 -23.81
C LYS A 536 18.84 11.35 -22.80
N TYR A 537 18.95 12.63 -22.48
CA TYR A 537 19.86 13.06 -21.41
C TYR A 537 19.31 14.19 -20.54
N MET A 538 19.67 14.12 -19.26
CA MET A 538 19.37 15.10 -18.22
C MET A 538 20.62 15.84 -17.80
N ILE A 539 20.49 17.11 -17.42
CA ILE A 539 21.60 17.97 -17.04
C ILE A 539 21.21 18.96 -15.95
N ASP A 540 22.11 19.14 -15.00
CA ASP A 540 22.20 20.32 -14.15
C ASP A 540 23.65 20.78 -14.23
N ALA A 541 23.91 21.84 -15.01
CA ALA A 541 25.27 22.29 -15.29
C ALA A 541 25.99 22.79 -14.02
N THR A 542 25.25 23.11 -12.97
CA THR A 542 25.77 23.62 -11.70
C THR A 542 25.98 22.49 -10.70
N ASN A 543 24.99 21.59 -10.56
CA ASN A 543 25.00 20.61 -9.48
C ASN A 543 25.50 19.22 -9.89
N TYR A 544 25.57 18.90 -11.18
CA TYR A 544 26.07 17.61 -11.66
C TYR A 544 27.51 17.78 -12.17
N THR A 545 28.47 17.69 -11.26
CA THR A 545 29.90 17.85 -11.57
C THR A 545 30.73 16.79 -10.86
N GLU A 546 31.86 16.39 -11.46
CA GLU A 546 32.80 15.46 -10.83
C GLU A 546 33.36 16.01 -9.51
N SER A 547 33.46 17.33 -9.37
CA SER A 547 33.88 17.96 -8.10
C SER A 547 32.90 17.71 -6.95
N LEU A 548 31.59 17.75 -7.22
CA LEU A 548 30.54 17.55 -6.22
C LEU A 548 30.26 16.06 -6.00
N TRP A 549 30.18 15.29 -7.08
CA TRP A 549 29.82 13.87 -7.02
C TRP A 549 30.98 12.94 -6.80
N GLY A 550 32.22 13.39 -6.96
CA GLY A 550 33.39 12.51 -6.91
C GLY A 550 33.66 11.79 -8.23
N LYS A 551 34.76 11.05 -8.26
CA LYS A 551 35.26 10.30 -9.41
C LYS A 551 34.73 8.87 -9.44
N LYS A 552 34.35 8.30 -8.29
CA LYS A 552 33.91 6.90 -8.16
C LYS A 552 32.39 6.82 -7.95
N VAL A 553 31.64 7.48 -8.82
CA VAL A 553 30.18 7.45 -8.80
C VAL A 553 29.69 6.05 -9.17
N THR A 554 28.73 5.53 -8.43
CA THR A 554 28.09 4.24 -8.70
C THR A 554 26.59 4.43 -8.83
N PHE A 555 26.00 3.81 -9.86
CA PHE A 555 24.54 3.75 -10.01
C PHE A 555 24.00 2.36 -9.63
N THR A 556 22.82 2.34 -9.00
CA THR A 556 22.07 1.11 -8.69
C THR A 556 20.59 1.39 -8.90
N ILE A 557 19.84 0.49 -9.55
CA ILE A 557 18.39 0.71 -9.75
C ILE A 557 17.68 0.79 -8.41
N SER A 558 16.68 1.66 -8.32
CA SER A 558 15.86 1.75 -7.11
C SER A 558 14.69 0.76 -7.15
N PRO A 559 14.34 0.12 -6.02
CA PRO A 559 13.15 -0.71 -5.88
C PRO A 559 11.83 0.09 -5.87
N THR A 560 11.88 1.44 -5.83
CA THR A 560 10.69 2.29 -5.75
C THR A 560 10.11 2.67 -7.12
N GLY A 561 10.85 2.45 -8.22
CA GLY A 561 10.40 2.78 -9.59
C GLY A 561 11.33 2.25 -10.68
N ASN A 562 10.79 1.95 -11.87
CA ASN A 562 11.58 1.42 -13.00
C ASN A 562 12.44 2.48 -13.70
N ASP A 563 12.15 3.76 -13.47
CA ASP A 563 12.90 4.93 -13.94
C ASP A 563 13.70 5.60 -12.82
N HIS A 564 13.85 4.93 -11.68
CA HIS A 564 14.58 5.42 -10.52
C HIS A 564 15.92 4.70 -10.38
N PHE A 565 16.92 5.42 -9.89
CA PHE A 565 18.21 4.87 -9.50
C PHE A 565 18.80 5.63 -8.32
N TYR A 566 19.57 4.92 -7.51
CA TYR A 566 20.41 5.50 -6.47
C TYR A 566 21.78 5.84 -7.03
N LEU A 567 22.32 6.94 -6.53
CA LEU A 567 23.68 7.41 -6.72
C LEU A 567 24.38 7.44 -5.36
N ASP A 568 25.52 6.78 -5.25
CA ASP A 568 26.48 6.97 -4.16
C ASP A 568 27.92 7.10 -4.72
N SER A 569 28.83 7.62 -3.90
CA SER A 569 30.25 7.79 -4.28
C SER A 569 31.12 8.00 -3.05
N GLU A 570 32.40 8.35 -3.25
CA GLU A 570 33.27 8.76 -2.15
C GLU A 570 32.97 10.16 -1.55
N LYS A 571 32.03 10.90 -2.14
CA LYS A 571 31.65 12.27 -1.72
C LYS A 571 30.15 12.43 -1.41
N VAL A 572 29.31 11.54 -1.93
CA VAL A 572 27.86 11.69 -1.90
C VAL A 572 27.25 10.50 -1.18
N LEU A 573 26.43 10.78 -0.18
CA LEU A 573 25.57 9.79 0.46
C LEU A 573 24.57 9.23 -0.57
N PRO A 574 24.08 8.00 -0.38
CA PRO A 574 23.03 7.45 -1.24
C PRO A 574 21.92 8.48 -1.47
N THR A 575 21.69 8.79 -2.74
CA THR A 575 20.70 9.77 -3.20
C THR A 575 19.86 9.13 -4.29
N GLU A 576 18.55 9.19 -4.14
CA GLU A 576 17.61 8.64 -5.11
C GLU A 576 17.20 9.70 -6.14
N TYR A 577 17.34 9.34 -7.42
CA TYR A 577 16.89 10.16 -8.53
C TYR A 577 15.91 9.39 -9.41
N GLN A 578 14.95 10.12 -9.97
CA GLN A 578 14.10 9.67 -11.06
C GLN A 578 14.56 10.29 -12.39
N PHE A 579 14.71 9.45 -13.40
CA PHE A 579 14.91 9.83 -14.80
C PHE A 579 13.55 9.85 -15.52
N ASP A 580 12.84 10.97 -15.46
CA ASP A 580 11.52 11.06 -16.07
C ASP A 580 11.61 11.12 -17.61
N TRP A 581 11.19 10.03 -18.25
CA TRP A 581 11.20 9.91 -19.72
C TRP A 581 10.25 10.88 -20.43
N ASN A 582 9.26 11.44 -19.74
CA ASN A 582 8.29 12.38 -20.33
C ASN A 582 8.76 13.83 -20.40
N LEU A 583 9.80 14.21 -19.63
CA LEU A 583 10.36 15.56 -19.69
C LEU A 583 11.11 15.83 -21.01
N ALA A 584 11.49 17.07 -21.30
CA ALA A 584 12.34 17.34 -22.48
C ALA A 584 13.81 16.92 -22.23
N ASP A 585 14.60 16.75 -23.29
CA ASP A 585 16.06 16.71 -23.18
C ASP A 585 16.57 17.93 -22.40
N ARG A 586 17.68 17.76 -21.66
CA ARG A 586 18.30 18.79 -20.81
C ARG A 586 17.47 19.21 -19.59
N SER A 587 16.44 18.44 -19.22
CA SER A 587 15.76 18.63 -17.94
C SER A 587 16.64 18.16 -16.76
N LEU A 588 16.29 18.57 -15.54
CA LEU A 588 16.92 18.08 -14.31
C LEU A 588 16.45 16.64 -14.01
N LEU A 589 17.25 15.88 -13.27
CA LEU A 589 16.72 14.68 -12.60
C LEU A 589 15.74 15.12 -11.51
N VAL A 590 14.68 14.35 -11.30
CA VAL A 590 13.77 14.57 -10.17
C VAL A 590 14.42 13.95 -8.93
N ASN A 591 14.82 14.77 -7.95
CA ASN A 591 15.38 14.29 -6.68
C ASN A 591 14.26 13.69 -5.82
N LYS A 592 14.43 12.42 -5.42
CA LYS A 592 13.47 11.68 -4.59
C LYS A 592 13.87 11.63 -3.12
N GLY A 593 15.12 11.94 -2.79
CA GLY A 593 15.63 12.05 -1.43
C GLY A 593 17.10 11.71 -1.31
N ILE A 594 17.78 12.36 -0.36
CA ILE A 594 19.14 12.02 0.08
C ILE A 594 19.01 11.21 1.38
N PHE A 595 19.89 10.24 1.60
CA PHE A 595 19.92 9.46 2.83
C PHE A 595 19.98 10.35 4.08
N ALA A 596 19.00 10.17 4.95
CA ALA A 596 18.94 10.74 6.29
C ALA A 596 18.22 9.75 7.21
N GLU A 597 18.83 9.45 8.36
CA GLU A 597 18.24 8.57 9.37
C GLU A 597 17.47 9.39 10.43
N LYS A 598 16.25 8.96 10.77
CA LYS A 598 15.31 9.72 11.60
C LYS A 598 15.79 10.02 13.02
N SER A 599 16.65 9.17 13.57
CA SER A 599 17.17 9.27 14.94
C SER A 599 18.56 9.91 15.00
N GLY A 600 19.09 10.41 13.88
CA GLY A 600 20.38 11.07 13.79
C GLY A 600 21.58 10.16 13.53
N TYR A 601 21.38 8.88 13.20
CA TYR A 601 22.49 8.00 12.83
C TYR A 601 23.18 8.49 11.54
N THR A 602 24.50 8.66 11.59
CA THR A 602 25.27 9.21 10.48
C THR A 602 26.06 8.12 9.74
N VAL A 603 25.89 8.04 8.43
CA VAL A 603 26.73 7.25 7.52
C VAL A 603 27.80 8.19 6.94
N GLN A 604 29.04 7.72 6.85
CA GLN A 604 30.12 8.50 6.24
C GLN A 604 29.97 8.49 4.71
N PRO A 605 30.16 9.62 4.00
CA PRO A 605 30.10 9.64 2.54
C PRO A 605 31.04 8.63 1.87
N VAL A 606 32.20 8.33 2.48
CA VAL A 606 33.15 7.35 1.93
C VAL A 606 32.61 5.90 1.98
N ALA A 607 31.55 5.62 2.76
CA ALA A 607 30.92 4.31 2.91
C ALA A 607 29.92 4.03 1.75
N SER A 608 30.44 3.84 0.55
CA SER A 608 29.68 3.50 -0.66
C SER A 608 29.49 1.99 -0.83
N GLY A 609 28.57 1.58 -1.72
CA GLY A 609 28.34 0.17 -2.04
C GLY A 609 27.15 -0.44 -1.30
N SER A 610 26.11 0.36 -1.08
CA SER A 610 24.85 -0.09 -0.47
C SER A 610 24.11 -1.08 -1.37
N ASN A 611 23.43 -2.03 -0.74
CA ASN A 611 22.52 -2.97 -1.38
C ASN A 611 21.08 -2.72 -0.92
N PHE A 612 20.13 -2.84 -1.85
CA PHE A 612 18.71 -2.67 -1.60
C PHE A 612 17.99 -4.00 -1.82
N PHE A 613 16.97 -4.29 -1.03
CA PHE A 613 16.21 -5.52 -1.14
C PHE A 613 14.82 -5.37 -0.53
N ARG A 614 13.93 -6.32 -0.84
CA ARG A 614 12.59 -6.38 -0.25
C ARG A 614 12.55 -7.42 0.86
N ASN A 615 11.82 -7.12 1.93
CA ASN A 615 11.50 -8.07 3.00
C ASN A 615 10.15 -7.67 3.60
N ALA A 616 9.23 -8.63 3.76
CA ALA A 616 7.89 -8.40 4.29
C ALA A 616 7.14 -7.24 3.59
N LYS A 617 7.31 -7.13 2.26
CA LYS A 617 6.79 -6.05 1.39
C LYS A 617 7.38 -4.65 1.66
N HIS A 618 8.31 -4.52 2.60
CA HIS A 618 9.08 -3.30 2.84
C HIS A 618 10.31 -3.26 1.92
N VAL A 619 10.90 -2.06 1.79
CA VAL A 619 12.14 -1.82 1.08
C VAL A 619 13.23 -1.51 2.10
N PHE A 620 14.27 -2.33 2.14
CA PHE A 620 15.40 -2.17 3.06
C PHE A 620 16.69 -1.83 2.31
N MET A 621 17.59 -1.15 3.02
CA MET A 621 18.96 -0.85 2.59
C MET A 621 19.96 -1.51 3.54
N ALA A 622 20.81 -2.39 3.04
CA ALA A 622 22.03 -2.82 3.70
C ALA A 622 23.15 -1.89 3.27
N SER A 623 23.62 -1.03 4.18
CA SER A 623 24.68 -0.05 3.90
C SER A 623 25.98 -0.46 4.56
N PRO A 624 27.11 -0.42 3.83
CA PRO A 624 28.41 -0.30 4.47
C PRO A 624 28.44 0.91 5.40
N VAL A 625 29.16 0.80 6.51
CA VAL A 625 29.47 1.89 7.43
C VAL A 625 30.92 1.77 7.86
N CYS A 626 31.62 2.89 8.07
CA CYS A 626 33.04 2.90 8.43
C CYS A 626 33.40 4.18 9.18
N GLN A 627 34.65 4.27 9.63
CA GLN A 627 35.23 5.52 10.12
C GLN A 627 35.52 6.47 8.94
N ALA A 628 35.70 7.76 9.22
CA ALA A 628 35.94 8.78 8.18
C ALA A 628 37.19 8.50 7.32
N ASP A 629 38.16 7.76 7.85
CA ASP A 629 39.37 7.33 7.14
C ASP A 629 39.19 6.03 6.34
N SER A 630 37.96 5.50 6.27
CA SER A 630 37.57 4.22 5.66
C SER A 630 38.17 2.96 6.33
N THR A 631 38.43 3.03 7.63
CA THR A 631 38.74 1.85 8.48
C THR A 631 37.49 1.34 9.21
N ALA A 632 37.60 0.17 9.84
CA ALA A 632 36.55 -0.44 10.66
C ALA A 632 35.22 -0.59 9.92
N VAL A 633 35.26 -1.13 8.69
CA VAL A 633 34.08 -1.31 7.86
C VAL A 633 33.14 -2.34 8.48
N GLY A 634 31.85 -2.05 8.54
CA GLY A 634 30.79 -2.98 8.91
C GLY A 634 29.54 -2.73 8.05
N VAL A 635 28.45 -3.40 8.38
CA VAL A 635 27.13 -3.21 7.75
C VAL A 635 26.10 -2.79 8.77
N VAL A 636 25.20 -1.90 8.36
CA VAL A 636 23.97 -1.55 9.09
C VAL A 636 22.79 -1.65 8.12
N MET A 637 21.67 -2.16 8.62
CA MET A 637 20.42 -2.28 7.88
C MET A 637 19.45 -1.16 8.25
N PHE A 638 18.79 -0.60 7.24
CA PHE A 638 17.81 0.47 7.38
C PHE A 638 16.49 0.10 6.68
N ASP A 639 15.36 0.44 7.29
CA ASP A 639 14.07 0.49 6.60
C ASP A 639 13.97 1.83 5.86
N ILE A 640 13.80 1.77 4.53
CA ILE A 640 13.68 2.94 3.65
C ILE A 640 12.35 2.93 2.88
N THR A 641 11.36 2.18 3.37
CA THR A 641 10.04 2.06 2.73
C THR A 641 9.36 3.42 2.55
N ASN A 642 9.61 4.36 3.46
CA ASN A 642 9.09 5.73 3.40
C ASN A 642 10.04 6.73 2.69
N GLY A 643 10.94 6.21 1.85
CA GLY A 643 11.94 6.98 1.13
C GLY A 643 13.25 7.15 1.92
N LEU A 644 14.32 7.44 1.18
CA LEU A 644 15.69 7.46 1.68
C LEU A 644 15.95 8.55 2.73
N SER A 645 15.23 9.68 2.66
CA SER A 645 15.31 10.77 3.63
C SER A 645 14.54 10.52 4.93
N ASN A 646 13.87 9.38 5.04
CA ASN A 646 13.10 8.94 6.20
C ASN A 646 13.60 7.59 6.71
N ALA A 647 14.87 7.27 6.49
CA ALA A 647 15.43 5.97 6.84
C ALA A 647 15.35 5.73 8.35
N VAL A 648 15.09 4.49 8.74
CA VAL A 648 15.07 4.05 10.15
C VAL A 648 16.13 2.98 10.32
N LYS A 649 17.09 3.18 11.24
CA LYS A 649 18.07 2.14 11.57
C LYS A 649 17.38 0.95 12.24
N ILE A 650 17.53 -0.25 11.68
CA ILE A 650 16.86 -1.49 12.16
C ILE A 650 17.82 -2.63 12.52
N SER A 651 19.15 -2.42 12.48
CA SER A 651 20.14 -3.36 13.02
C SER A 651 21.29 -2.64 13.70
N GLU A 652 22.03 -3.31 14.58
CA GLU A 652 23.34 -2.80 15.02
C GLU A 652 24.38 -2.85 13.90
N LYS A 653 25.53 -2.20 14.12
CA LYS A 653 26.70 -2.30 13.22
C LYS A 653 27.33 -3.68 13.36
N LEU A 654 27.52 -4.37 12.24
CA LEU A 654 28.06 -5.73 12.20
C LEU A 654 29.33 -5.81 11.33
N PRO A 655 30.49 -6.24 11.88
CA PRO A 655 30.73 -6.43 13.31
C PRO A 655 30.88 -5.07 14.00
N GLU A 656 30.65 -5.02 15.31
CA GLU A 656 30.70 -3.77 16.09
C GLU A 656 32.07 -3.05 15.94
N ALA A 657 33.17 -3.80 16.07
CA ALA A 657 34.53 -3.31 15.90
C ALA A 657 34.91 -2.97 14.44
N GLY A 658 34.11 -3.39 13.45
CA GLY A 658 34.47 -3.38 12.04
C GLY A 658 35.39 -4.55 11.61
N LEU A 659 35.51 -4.76 10.30
CA LEU A 659 36.23 -5.89 9.71
C LEU A 659 37.75 -5.81 9.91
N GLY A 660 38.32 -4.59 9.97
CA GLY A 660 39.75 -4.40 10.20
C GLY A 660 40.15 -2.94 10.30
N THR A 661 41.42 -2.69 10.62
CA THR A 661 41.96 -1.34 10.86
C THR A 661 42.71 -0.75 9.66
N THR A 662 42.93 -1.54 8.60
CA THR A 662 43.59 -1.07 7.39
C THR A 662 42.61 -0.30 6.49
N LYS A 663 43.05 0.82 5.93
CA LYS A 663 42.24 1.62 4.99
C LYS A 663 41.75 0.76 3.82
N THR A 664 40.43 0.74 3.60
CA THR A 664 39.86 0.01 2.46
C THR A 664 39.86 0.85 1.17
N THR A 665 39.99 0.17 0.03
CA THR A 665 39.91 0.78 -1.31
C THR A 665 38.57 0.55 -2.00
N TYR A 666 37.82 -0.46 -1.53
CA TYR A 666 36.51 -0.86 -2.04
C TYR A 666 35.73 -1.56 -0.93
N MET A 667 34.46 -1.21 -0.75
CA MET A 667 33.54 -1.91 0.14
C MET A 667 32.19 -2.13 -0.53
N ALA A 668 31.48 -3.18 -0.11
CA ALA A 668 30.12 -3.45 -0.57
C ALA A 668 29.36 -4.29 0.45
N ALA A 669 28.08 -3.99 0.60
CA ALA A 669 27.14 -4.81 1.34
C ALA A 669 26.27 -5.64 0.38
N ALA A 670 25.67 -6.71 0.89
CA ALA A 670 24.61 -7.44 0.20
C ALA A 670 23.65 -8.05 1.22
N ALA A 671 22.44 -8.38 0.79
CA ALA A 671 21.47 -9.08 1.61
C ALA A 671 20.79 -10.22 0.84
N LYS A 672 20.34 -11.23 1.59
CA LYS A 672 19.48 -12.32 1.12
C LYS A 672 18.33 -12.52 2.09
N VAL A 673 17.13 -12.70 1.57
CA VAL A 673 15.95 -13.08 2.36
C VAL A 673 15.60 -14.54 2.08
N SER A 674 15.31 -15.31 3.11
CA SER A 674 14.92 -16.72 3.01
C SER A 674 13.89 -17.07 4.10
N GLY A 675 12.61 -17.17 3.72
CA GLY A 675 11.54 -17.36 4.70
C GLY A 675 11.42 -16.17 5.64
N TYR A 676 11.60 -16.41 6.94
CA TYR A 676 11.67 -15.36 7.97
C TYR A 676 13.07 -14.75 8.15
N ASP A 677 14.12 -15.38 7.60
CA ASP A 677 15.50 -15.02 7.91
C ASP A 677 16.08 -14.04 6.89
N ILE A 678 16.98 -13.18 7.37
CA ILE A 678 17.80 -12.27 6.55
C ILE A 678 19.27 -12.63 6.78
N ASP A 679 20.03 -12.78 5.71
CA ASP A 679 21.48 -12.76 5.72
C ASP A 679 21.97 -11.37 5.30
N LEU A 680 22.82 -10.74 6.11
CA LEU A 680 23.60 -9.56 5.74
C LEU A 680 25.04 -9.94 5.45
N MET A 681 25.58 -9.40 4.37
CA MET A 681 26.98 -9.60 3.97
C MET A 681 27.67 -8.25 3.91
N ILE A 682 28.93 -8.23 4.33
CA ILE A 682 29.80 -7.07 4.20
C ILE A 682 31.17 -7.52 3.74
N LEU A 683 31.75 -6.77 2.83
CA LEU A 683 33.12 -6.95 2.35
C LEU A 683 33.82 -5.61 2.26
N ALA A 684 35.10 -5.63 2.62
CA ALA A 684 36.00 -4.50 2.47
C ALA A 684 37.39 -5.01 2.04
N GLN A 685 37.88 -4.54 0.89
CA GLN A 685 39.22 -4.83 0.42
C GLN A 685 40.25 -4.40 1.48
N ASN A 686 41.27 -5.22 1.73
CA ASN A 686 42.26 -5.11 2.82
C ASN A 686 41.75 -5.38 4.25
N GLN A 687 40.45 -5.59 4.48
CA GLN A 687 39.90 -5.87 5.82
C GLN A 687 39.22 -7.25 5.92
N GLY A 688 38.62 -7.76 4.84
CA GLY A 688 37.98 -9.08 4.82
C GLY A 688 36.50 -9.03 4.43
N MET A 689 35.79 -10.10 4.75
CA MET A 689 34.36 -10.30 4.48
C MET A 689 33.70 -11.08 5.63
N ALA A 690 32.41 -10.78 5.89
CA ALA A 690 31.59 -11.51 6.85
C ALA A 690 30.14 -11.65 6.38
N ARG A 691 29.46 -12.72 6.85
CA ARG A 691 28.03 -12.99 6.63
C ARG A 691 27.32 -13.22 7.97
N TYR A 692 26.28 -12.43 8.24
CA TYR A 692 25.52 -12.44 9.47
C TYR A 692 24.09 -12.88 9.19
N LYS A 693 23.59 -13.88 9.91
CA LYS A 693 22.21 -14.36 9.79
C LYS A 693 21.37 -13.87 10.97
N THR A 694 20.10 -13.52 10.74
CA THR A 694 19.15 -13.21 11.82
C THR A 694 19.08 -14.32 12.85
N VAL A 695 19.03 -13.95 14.13
CA VAL A 695 18.89 -14.90 15.25
C VAL A 695 17.41 -15.25 15.41
N VAL A 696 17.10 -16.54 15.51
CA VAL A 696 15.75 -16.98 15.89
C VAL A 696 15.49 -16.48 17.31
N PRO A 697 14.43 -15.68 17.56
CA PRO A 697 14.18 -15.17 18.90
C PRO A 697 13.92 -16.31 19.88
N LEU A 698 14.31 -16.11 21.13
CA LEU A 698 13.85 -16.99 22.20
C LEU A 698 12.31 -17.00 22.26
N PRO A 699 11.69 -18.15 22.63
CA PRO A 699 10.26 -18.24 22.87
C PRO A 699 9.76 -17.07 23.72
N LYS A 700 8.83 -16.28 23.17
CA LYS A 700 8.22 -15.14 23.87
C LYS A 700 6.77 -14.95 23.47
N ALA A 701 5.91 -14.58 24.41
CA ALA A 701 4.49 -14.37 24.16
C ALA A 701 4.21 -13.01 23.50
N ASN A 702 3.08 -12.90 22.79
CA ASN A 702 2.43 -11.61 22.63
C ASN A 702 1.94 -11.17 24.02
N ILE A 703 2.52 -10.09 24.54
CA ILE A 703 2.39 -9.73 25.95
C ILE A 703 1.00 -9.16 26.26
N TYR A 704 0.49 -9.46 27.45
CA TYR A 704 -0.61 -8.75 28.09
C TYR A 704 -0.59 -8.97 29.61
N ALA A 705 -1.22 -8.05 30.34
CA ALA A 705 -1.53 -8.22 31.75
C ALA A 705 -2.92 -8.86 31.92
N SER A 706 -3.10 -9.70 32.92
CA SER A 706 -4.34 -10.45 33.20
C SER A 706 -4.67 -10.46 34.70
N GLU A 707 -5.87 -10.91 35.08
CA GLU A 707 -6.32 -11.01 36.49
C GLU A 707 -6.07 -9.72 37.30
N LEU A 708 -6.39 -8.56 36.71
CA LEU A 708 -6.18 -7.25 37.37
C LEU A 708 -7.06 -7.14 38.62
N LYS A 709 -6.46 -6.78 39.75
CA LYS A 709 -7.12 -6.69 41.05
C LYS A 709 -6.61 -5.51 41.86
N ALA A 710 -7.51 -4.74 42.45
CA ALA A 710 -7.16 -3.66 43.38
C ALA A 710 -7.41 -4.15 44.82
N GLU A 711 -6.34 -4.27 45.60
CA GLU A 711 -6.44 -4.67 47.01
C GLU A 711 -6.21 -3.46 47.92
N ASN A 712 -7.20 -3.15 48.77
CA ASN A 712 -7.07 -2.10 49.79
C ASN A 712 -5.88 -2.39 50.73
N THR A 713 -5.11 -1.35 51.02
CA THR A 713 -4.10 -1.32 52.09
C THR A 713 -4.48 -0.23 53.09
N THR A 714 -3.74 -0.11 54.20
CA THR A 714 -4.00 0.92 55.23
C THR A 714 -3.98 2.34 54.66
N ASP A 715 -3.08 2.59 53.69
CA ASP A 715 -2.80 3.95 53.17
C ASP A 715 -3.14 4.10 51.69
N GLY A 716 -3.72 3.09 51.02
CA GLY A 716 -3.83 3.07 49.56
C GLY A 716 -4.34 1.76 48.99
N TYR A 717 -3.80 1.40 47.82
CA TYR A 717 -4.12 0.18 47.09
C TYR A 717 -2.84 -0.51 46.61
N ASN A 718 -2.87 -1.84 46.58
CA ASN A 718 -1.96 -2.66 45.79
C ASN A 718 -2.68 -3.10 44.51
N LEU A 719 -2.19 -2.61 43.37
CA LEU A 719 -2.67 -2.98 42.05
C LEU A 719 -1.93 -4.23 41.59
N LYS A 720 -2.61 -5.36 41.61
CA LYS A 720 -2.09 -6.68 41.24
C LYS A 720 -2.50 -7.06 39.82
N PHE A 721 -1.64 -7.77 39.12
CA PHE A 721 -1.90 -8.32 37.78
C PHE A 721 -0.90 -9.45 37.48
N THR A 722 -1.22 -10.33 36.52
CA THR A 722 -0.32 -11.39 36.05
C THR A 722 0.17 -11.05 34.64
N LEU A 723 1.49 -11.07 34.42
CA LEU A 723 2.08 -10.96 33.09
C LEU A 723 2.32 -12.34 32.48
N ASN A 724 1.94 -12.53 31.21
CA ASN A 724 2.21 -13.78 30.48
C ASN A 724 3.65 -13.86 29.93
N GLU A 725 4.37 -12.74 29.88
CA GLU A 725 5.75 -12.59 29.37
C GLU A 725 6.52 -11.53 30.18
N ASN A 726 7.86 -11.58 30.15
CA ASN A 726 8.70 -10.50 30.63
C ASN A 726 8.40 -9.20 29.87
N ALA A 727 8.07 -8.14 30.60
CA ALA A 727 7.83 -6.82 30.07
C ALA A 727 9.11 -5.98 30.09
N THR A 728 9.43 -5.33 28.97
CA THR A 728 10.46 -4.28 28.92
C THR A 728 9.96 -2.98 29.56
N SER A 729 8.65 -2.75 29.59
CA SER A 729 8.01 -1.62 30.24
C SER A 729 6.58 -1.96 30.68
N VAL A 730 6.20 -1.51 31.86
CA VAL A 730 4.81 -1.56 32.37
C VAL A 730 4.41 -0.18 32.86
N VAL A 731 3.31 0.34 32.32
CA VAL A 731 2.73 1.63 32.70
C VAL A 731 1.29 1.43 33.16
N ILE A 732 0.95 1.94 34.34
CA ILE A 732 -0.40 1.92 34.88
C ILE A 732 -1.01 3.31 34.78
N ASN A 733 -2.14 3.43 34.10
CA ASN A 733 -2.90 4.68 34.03
C ASN A 733 -4.17 4.55 34.85
N ILE A 734 -4.38 5.48 35.78
CA ILE A 734 -5.58 5.63 36.60
C ILE A 734 -6.40 6.76 35.98
N HIS A 735 -7.68 6.50 35.74
CA HIS A 735 -8.59 7.35 35.00
C HIS A 735 -9.79 7.80 35.82
N ASN A 736 -10.19 9.06 35.63
CA ASN A 736 -11.50 9.58 35.99
C ASN A 736 -12.29 9.83 34.70
N GLY A 737 -13.25 8.97 34.38
CA GLY A 737 -13.87 8.95 33.06
C GLY A 737 -12.81 8.69 31.97
N THR A 738 -12.64 9.63 31.05
CA THR A 738 -11.62 9.54 29.99
C THR A 738 -10.25 10.07 30.41
N ASP A 739 -10.20 10.92 31.44
CA ASP A 739 -9.00 11.67 31.80
C ASP A 739 -8.05 10.82 32.66
N VAL A 740 -6.76 10.83 32.33
CA VAL A 740 -5.73 10.20 33.16
C VAL A 740 -5.43 11.12 34.34
N VAL A 741 -5.74 10.67 35.55
CA VAL A 741 -5.46 11.42 36.80
C VAL A 741 -4.11 11.08 37.41
N LYS A 742 -3.57 9.90 37.09
CA LYS A 742 -2.24 9.45 37.54
C LYS A 742 -1.68 8.42 36.56
N THR A 743 -0.40 8.56 36.25
CA THR A 743 0.40 7.55 35.55
C THR A 743 1.47 7.03 36.50
N ILE A 744 1.61 5.71 36.59
CA ILE A 744 2.66 5.03 37.34
C ILE A 744 3.52 4.27 36.34
N ASP A 745 4.77 4.68 36.17
CA ASP A 745 5.77 3.93 35.41
C ASP A 745 6.41 2.88 36.33
N ALA A 746 6.08 1.61 36.10
CA ALA A 746 6.60 0.49 36.88
C ALA A 746 7.87 -0.12 36.27
N GLY A 747 8.34 0.40 35.12
CA GLY A 747 9.51 -0.07 34.39
C GLY A 747 9.39 -1.53 33.92
N ALA A 748 10.54 -2.19 33.71
CA ALA A 748 10.59 -3.60 33.34
C ALA A 748 10.09 -4.51 34.47
N LYS A 749 9.35 -5.56 34.12
CA LYS A 749 8.79 -6.56 35.05
C LYS A 749 8.94 -7.97 34.47
N THR A 750 9.06 -8.97 35.34
CA THR A 750 9.18 -10.36 34.90
C THR A 750 7.81 -11.00 34.63
N LYS A 751 7.79 -12.09 33.87
CA LYS A 751 6.62 -12.96 33.73
C LYS A 751 6.11 -13.41 35.11
N GLY A 752 4.79 -13.53 35.25
CA GLY A 752 4.12 -13.95 36.48
C GLY A 752 3.40 -12.81 37.22
N GLN A 753 3.04 -13.06 38.47
CA GLN A 753 2.30 -12.11 39.30
C GLN A 753 3.12 -10.87 39.65
N GLN A 754 2.49 -9.71 39.53
CA GLN A 754 3.04 -8.38 39.79
C GLN A 754 2.15 -7.64 40.79
N SER A 755 2.74 -6.70 41.53
CA SER A 755 2.05 -5.81 42.47
C SER A 755 2.70 -4.43 42.46
N VAL A 756 1.90 -3.40 42.26
CA VAL A 756 2.34 -1.99 42.26
C VAL A 756 1.47 -1.20 43.22
N SER A 757 2.09 -0.50 44.16
CA SER A 757 1.36 0.28 45.17
C SER A 757 1.00 1.68 44.67
N VAL A 758 -0.16 2.18 45.09
CA VAL A 758 -0.60 3.57 44.93
C VAL A 758 -1.16 4.07 46.25
N LEU A 759 -0.68 5.23 46.72
CA LEU A 759 -1.13 5.82 47.97
C LEU A 759 -2.42 6.64 47.76
N SER A 760 -3.32 6.61 48.75
CA SER A 760 -4.59 7.34 48.70
C SER A 760 -4.40 8.86 48.63
N ASN A 761 -3.29 9.38 49.15
CA ASN A 761 -2.97 10.81 49.09
C ASN A 761 -2.47 11.28 47.72
N GLU A 762 -2.10 10.35 46.82
CA GLU A 762 -1.70 10.65 45.44
C GLU A 762 -2.90 10.77 44.49
N LEU A 763 -4.09 10.44 44.97
CA LEU A 763 -5.33 10.47 44.21
C LEU A 763 -6.34 11.44 44.85
N PRO A 764 -7.16 12.14 44.05
CA PRO A 764 -8.27 12.92 44.58
C PRO A 764 -9.35 11.99 45.15
N GLU A 765 -10.28 12.55 45.93
CA GLU A 765 -11.49 11.82 46.32
C GLU A 765 -12.32 11.46 45.09
N GLY A 766 -12.87 10.25 45.05
CA GLY A 766 -13.65 9.76 43.92
C GLY A 766 -13.49 8.28 43.66
N SER A 767 -14.07 7.83 42.55
CA SER A 767 -13.95 6.47 42.03
C SER A 767 -13.22 6.51 40.69
N PHE A 768 -12.21 5.64 40.52
CA PHE A 768 -11.30 5.66 39.39
C PHE A 768 -11.19 4.27 38.76
N THR A 769 -11.20 4.22 37.43
CA THR A 769 -10.83 3.01 36.68
C THR A 769 -9.33 3.02 36.43
N TRP A 770 -8.74 1.88 36.11
CA TRP A 770 -7.31 1.81 35.82
C TRP A 770 -7.00 0.76 34.76
N LYS A 771 -5.87 0.96 34.07
CA LYS A 771 -5.42 0.11 32.96
C LYS A 771 -3.92 -0.14 33.08
N VAL A 772 -3.49 -1.33 32.69
CA VAL A 772 -2.08 -1.71 32.60
C VAL A 772 -1.68 -1.80 31.13
N ASN A 773 -0.73 -0.98 30.69
CA ASN A 773 -0.06 -1.14 29.40
C ASN A 773 1.25 -1.90 29.60
N ALA A 774 1.37 -3.07 28.99
CA ALA A 774 2.59 -3.88 29.02
C ALA A 774 3.22 -3.92 27.62
N VAL A 775 4.54 -3.78 27.57
CA VAL A 775 5.35 -3.79 26.34
C VAL A 775 6.43 -4.87 26.45
N ALA A 776 6.65 -5.60 25.37
CA ALA A 776 7.71 -6.59 25.23
C ALA A 776 8.38 -6.47 23.86
N GLU A 777 9.41 -7.28 23.62
CA GLU A 777 10.05 -7.35 22.31
C GLU A 777 9.11 -7.91 21.24
N SER A 778 9.32 -7.47 19.99
CA SER A 778 8.55 -7.93 18.82
C SER A 778 8.68 -9.44 18.58
N VAL A 779 7.64 -10.01 17.98
CA VAL A 779 7.57 -11.42 17.54
C VAL A 779 7.61 -11.45 16.01
N ASP A 780 8.56 -12.16 15.41
CA ASP A 780 8.83 -12.11 13.95
C ASP A 780 8.23 -13.27 13.15
N ARG A 781 8.03 -14.41 13.82
CA ARG A 781 7.50 -15.66 13.29
C ARG A 781 6.61 -16.33 14.36
N PRO A 782 5.77 -17.32 14.00
CA PRO A 782 5.09 -18.12 15.01
C PRO A 782 6.11 -18.79 15.96
N LEU A 783 6.06 -18.47 17.24
CA LEU A 783 6.98 -18.99 18.26
C LEU A 783 6.21 -19.79 19.29
N LYS A 784 6.58 -21.06 19.51
CA LYS A 784 6.00 -21.88 20.58
C LYS A 784 6.53 -21.40 21.93
N ILE A 785 5.66 -20.93 22.81
CA ILE A 785 6.00 -20.35 24.12
C ILE A 785 5.79 -21.30 25.30
N SER A 786 4.98 -22.35 25.11
CA SER A 786 4.79 -23.42 26.09
C SER A 786 5.98 -24.39 26.07
N ASP A 787 6.44 -24.80 27.25
CA ASP A 787 7.47 -25.83 27.40
C ASP A 787 6.84 -27.23 27.55
N ASN A 788 7.19 -28.15 26.64
CA ASN A 788 6.69 -29.52 26.64
C ASN A 788 7.07 -30.33 27.88
N ASN A 789 8.13 -29.92 28.60
CA ASN A 789 8.61 -30.61 29.80
C ASN A 789 7.82 -30.22 31.06
N GLN A 790 7.09 -29.10 31.04
CA GLN A 790 6.29 -28.65 32.17
C GLN A 790 5.10 -29.59 32.39
N PRO A 791 4.94 -30.22 33.57
CA PRO A 791 3.85 -31.18 33.83
C PRO A 791 2.47 -30.61 33.54
N GLN A 792 2.20 -29.34 33.88
CA GLN A 792 0.90 -28.70 33.67
C GLN A 792 0.52 -28.51 32.18
N MET A 793 1.47 -28.67 31.25
CA MET A 793 1.22 -28.68 29.80
C MET A 793 0.89 -30.09 29.27
N GLN A 794 0.94 -31.13 30.10
CA GLN A 794 0.75 -32.53 29.74
C GLN A 794 -0.62 -33.06 30.15
N PHE A 795 -1.31 -33.73 29.22
CA PHE A 795 -2.70 -34.19 29.33
C PHE A 795 -2.88 -35.48 28.54
N TYR A 796 -3.56 -36.50 29.06
CA TYR A 796 -3.63 -37.82 28.44
C TYR A 796 -4.54 -37.87 27.20
N SER A 797 -5.75 -37.35 27.30
CA SER A 797 -6.75 -37.32 26.22
C SER A 797 -7.49 -35.97 26.20
N PRO A 798 -6.77 -34.83 26.08
CA PRO A 798 -7.40 -33.53 26.10
C PRO A 798 -8.23 -33.29 24.82
N ARG A 799 -9.31 -32.50 24.91
CA ARG A 799 -10.19 -32.23 23.75
C ARG A 799 -10.57 -30.78 23.54
N GLY A 800 -10.57 -29.94 24.56
CA GLY A 800 -10.97 -28.54 24.46
C GLY A 800 -10.06 -27.61 25.24
N VAL A 801 -9.83 -26.42 24.69
CA VAL A 801 -9.17 -25.31 25.36
C VAL A 801 -9.98 -24.04 25.16
N ALA A 802 -10.12 -23.21 26.19
CA ALA A 802 -10.71 -21.90 26.10
C ALA A 802 -9.92 -20.89 26.95
N VAL A 803 -9.84 -19.64 26.48
CA VAL A 803 -9.24 -18.53 27.23
C VAL A 803 -10.32 -17.51 27.57
N ASP A 804 -10.34 -17.02 28.81
CA ASP A 804 -11.23 -15.93 29.19
C ASP A 804 -10.77 -14.61 28.56
N ASN A 805 -11.53 -14.17 27.56
CA ASN A 805 -11.26 -12.96 26.80
C ASN A 805 -12.09 -11.75 27.26
N ASN A 806 -12.78 -11.81 28.39
CA ASN A 806 -13.69 -10.76 28.84
C ASN A 806 -13.05 -9.87 29.91
N PHE A 807 -12.84 -8.58 29.62
CA PHE A 807 -12.19 -7.65 30.56
C PHE A 807 -12.99 -7.42 31.86
N GLU A 808 -14.31 -7.56 31.82
CA GLU A 808 -15.16 -7.46 33.01
C GLU A 808 -15.12 -8.73 33.89
N SER A 809 -14.48 -9.81 33.41
CA SER A 809 -14.24 -10.99 34.23
C SER A 809 -13.06 -10.77 35.16
N ASN A 810 -13.24 -11.12 36.45
CA ASN A 810 -12.14 -11.19 37.42
C ASN A 810 -11.07 -12.23 37.05
N PHE A 811 -11.35 -13.07 36.07
CA PHE A 811 -10.52 -14.17 35.61
C PHE A 811 -10.02 -13.97 34.17
N PHE A 812 -10.12 -12.75 33.65
CA PHE A 812 -9.57 -12.38 32.35
C PHE A 812 -8.16 -12.94 32.17
N GLY A 813 -7.92 -13.65 31.07
CA GLY A 813 -6.66 -14.31 30.72
C GLY A 813 -6.46 -15.72 31.30
N ARG A 814 -7.39 -16.25 32.10
CA ARG A 814 -7.33 -17.67 32.52
C ARG A 814 -7.52 -18.60 31.33
N VAL A 815 -6.81 -19.71 31.38
CA VAL A 815 -6.83 -20.78 30.38
C VAL A 815 -7.47 -22.00 31.01
N TYR A 816 -8.41 -22.60 30.30
CA TYR A 816 -9.17 -23.76 30.74
C TYR A 816 -8.99 -24.89 29.74
N ALA A 817 -8.67 -26.09 30.22
CA ALA A 817 -8.46 -27.27 29.39
C ALA A 817 -9.35 -28.44 29.86
N SER A 818 -10.07 -29.10 28.95
CA SER A 818 -10.82 -30.33 29.24
C SER A 818 -10.00 -31.58 28.95
N GLU A 819 -10.07 -32.52 29.89
CA GLU A 819 -9.49 -33.86 29.84
C GLU A 819 -10.63 -34.88 29.79
N THR A 820 -10.68 -35.73 28.77
CA THR A 820 -11.80 -36.67 28.58
C THR A 820 -11.61 -38.01 29.28
N VAL A 821 -10.36 -38.45 29.41
CA VAL A 821 -10.05 -39.80 29.91
C VAL A 821 -8.92 -39.68 30.92
N PRO A 822 -9.06 -40.21 32.13
CA PRO A 822 -7.95 -40.26 33.08
C PRO A 822 -6.83 -41.14 32.53
N GLY A 823 -5.58 -40.71 32.69
CA GLY A 823 -4.45 -41.51 32.24
C GLY A 823 -3.09 -40.89 32.52
N THR A 824 -2.05 -41.68 32.27
CA THR A 824 -0.66 -41.31 32.56
C THR A 824 0.05 -40.90 31.28
N VAL A 825 0.61 -39.69 31.32
CA VAL A 825 1.59 -39.16 30.36
C VAL A 825 2.96 -39.13 31.04
N THR A 826 4.03 -38.82 30.29
CA THR A 826 5.42 -38.95 30.74
C THR A 826 5.70 -38.47 32.18
N ASN A 827 5.22 -37.28 32.56
CA ASN A 827 5.47 -36.66 33.87
C ASN A 827 4.19 -36.31 34.66
N ARG A 828 3.02 -36.84 34.28
CA ARG A 828 1.74 -36.48 34.93
C ARG A 828 0.69 -37.59 34.77
N THR A 829 -0.12 -37.83 35.80
CA THR A 829 -1.30 -38.72 35.70
C THR A 829 -2.56 -37.89 35.91
N THR A 830 -3.26 -37.62 34.82
CA THR A 830 -4.44 -36.73 34.78
C THR A 830 -5.73 -37.48 35.09
N LYS A 831 -6.75 -36.71 35.47
CA LYS A 831 -8.14 -37.13 35.71
C LYS A 831 -9.05 -36.40 34.72
N ASP A 832 -10.16 -37.03 34.38
CA ASP A 832 -11.21 -36.46 33.55
C ASP A 832 -11.89 -35.25 34.23
N GLY A 833 -12.14 -34.19 33.47
CA GLY A 833 -12.68 -32.93 33.99
C GLY A 833 -11.95 -31.70 33.43
N ILE A 834 -11.92 -30.61 34.19
CA ILE A 834 -11.31 -29.33 33.77
C ILE A 834 -10.07 -28.97 34.59
N TYR A 835 -9.07 -28.45 33.89
CA TYR A 835 -7.85 -27.88 34.45
C TYR A 835 -7.78 -26.39 34.18
N ILE A 836 -7.39 -25.63 35.20
CA ILE A 836 -7.30 -24.16 35.19
C ILE A 836 -5.85 -23.71 35.27
N LEU A 837 -5.45 -22.78 34.39
CA LEU A 837 -4.16 -22.09 34.41
C LEU A 837 -4.36 -20.57 34.31
N ASN A 838 -3.39 -19.77 34.77
CA ASN A 838 -3.35 -18.34 34.44
C ASN A 838 -2.69 -18.07 33.08
N SER A 839 -2.66 -16.80 32.67
CA SER A 839 -2.00 -16.38 31.42
C SER A 839 -0.49 -16.66 31.39
N ALA A 840 0.15 -16.80 32.55
CA ALA A 840 1.55 -17.20 32.68
C ALA A 840 1.78 -18.72 32.57
N LEU A 841 0.72 -19.51 32.32
CA LEU A 841 0.71 -20.97 32.22
C LEU A 841 1.05 -21.69 33.53
N GLN A 842 0.68 -21.09 34.66
CA GLN A 842 0.84 -21.64 36.00
C GLN A 842 -0.47 -22.23 36.50
N ASP A 843 -0.39 -23.33 37.26
CA ASP A 843 -1.51 -23.88 38.02
C ASP A 843 -1.83 -22.95 39.20
N VAL A 844 -2.84 -22.09 39.02
CA VAL A 844 -3.23 -21.07 40.00
C VAL A 844 -4.22 -21.57 41.04
N THR A 845 -4.77 -22.77 40.85
CA THR A 845 -5.72 -23.35 41.80
C THR A 845 -5.11 -24.47 42.64
N ASN A 846 -3.83 -24.80 42.37
CA ASN A 846 -3.09 -25.90 43.02
C ASN A 846 -3.78 -27.26 42.84
N GLN A 847 -4.47 -27.45 41.72
CA GLN A 847 -5.18 -28.70 41.42
C GLN A 847 -4.19 -29.85 41.11
N GLY A 848 -2.96 -29.52 40.71
CA GLY A 848 -1.92 -30.46 40.35
C GLY A 848 -2.36 -31.35 39.20
N ALA A 849 -2.36 -32.65 39.43
CA ALA A 849 -2.81 -33.64 38.46
C ALA A 849 -4.30 -34.00 38.60
N ASN A 850 -5.01 -33.46 39.61
CA ASN A 850 -6.44 -33.65 39.77
C ASN A 850 -7.20 -32.59 38.97
N SER A 851 -8.18 -33.01 38.18
CA SER A 851 -9.14 -32.12 37.52
C SER A 851 -10.24 -31.68 38.50
N TYR A 852 -10.97 -30.62 38.15
CA TYR A 852 -12.29 -30.37 38.72
C TYR A 852 -13.32 -31.16 37.93
N ALA A 853 -13.99 -32.13 38.57
CA ALA A 853 -15.01 -32.97 37.92
C ALA A 853 -16.44 -32.43 38.11
N GLY A 854 -16.66 -31.50 39.05
CA GLY A 854 -17.97 -30.89 39.27
C GLY A 854 -19.05 -31.86 39.79
N ASN A 855 -18.63 -32.95 40.44
CA ASN A 855 -19.50 -34.06 40.86
C ASN A 855 -20.26 -34.74 39.71
N ILE A 856 -19.63 -34.77 38.53
CA ILE A 856 -20.15 -35.45 37.34
C ILE A 856 -19.26 -36.65 37.05
N THR A 857 -19.88 -37.79 36.75
CA THR A 857 -19.17 -38.96 36.24
C THR A 857 -18.98 -38.79 34.74
N TRP A 858 -17.80 -38.34 34.34
CA TRP A 858 -17.44 -38.25 32.93
C TRP A 858 -17.15 -39.65 32.35
N GLY A 859 -17.59 -39.92 31.12
CA GLY A 859 -17.50 -41.23 30.48
C GLY A 859 -16.91 -41.22 29.08
N GLY A 860 -15.67 -41.67 28.93
CA GLY A 860 -15.06 -41.99 27.62
C GLY A 860 -14.49 -40.78 26.87
N SER A 861 -14.05 -40.99 25.62
CA SER A 861 -13.22 -40.04 24.85
C SER A 861 -13.93 -38.79 24.31
N SER A 862 -15.18 -38.57 24.74
CA SER A 862 -16.08 -37.47 24.30
C SER A 862 -16.77 -36.76 25.47
N SER A 863 -16.30 -36.96 26.70
CA SER A 863 -16.94 -36.49 27.94
C SER A 863 -15.88 -36.16 29.00
N PRO A 864 -15.74 -34.90 29.46
CA PRO A 864 -16.27 -33.68 28.86
C PRO A 864 -15.49 -33.36 27.57
N MET A 865 -16.18 -32.95 26.51
CA MET A 865 -15.56 -32.76 25.20
C MET A 865 -14.86 -31.39 25.09
N ARG A 866 -15.63 -30.31 24.92
CA ARG A 866 -15.11 -28.95 24.72
C ARG A 866 -15.74 -27.97 25.70
N LEU A 867 -15.28 -26.72 25.66
CA LEU A 867 -15.72 -25.69 26.58
C LEU A 867 -15.65 -24.29 25.96
N ASN A 868 -16.42 -23.37 26.53
CA ASN A 868 -16.41 -21.95 26.20
C ASN A 868 -16.50 -21.11 27.48
N VAL A 869 -15.91 -19.91 27.47
CA VAL A 869 -16.01 -18.95 28.59
C VAL A 869 -17.02 -17.87 28.23
N ALA A 870 -18.09 -17.77 29.00
CA ALA A 870 -19.13 -16.78 28.81
C ALA A 870 -18.65 -15.36 29.17
N PRO A 871 -19.32 -14.29 28.69
CA PRO A 871 -18.93 -12.91 28.98
C PRO A 871 -18.84 -12.52 30.46
N ASN A 872 -19.53 -13.26 31.34
CA ASN A 872 -19.49 -13.09 32.79
C ASN A 872 -18.39 -13.91 33.50
N GLY A 873 -17.51 -14.57 32.74
CA GLY A 873 -16.42 -15.42 33.22
C GLY A 873 -16.82 -16.85 33.58
N LYS A 874 -18.10 -17.23 33.58
CA LYS A 874 -18.51 -18.63 33.84
C LYS A 874 -18.06 -19.54 32.69
N VAL A 875 -17.67 -20.77 33.01
CA VAL A 875 -17.18 -21.74 32.00
C VAL A 875 -18.27 -22.75 31.71
N TYR A 876 -18.60 -22.92 30.43
CA TYR A 876 -19.59 -23.86 29.95
C TYR A 876 -18.87 -25.04 29.32
N LEU A 877 -19.12 -26.25 29.81
CA LEU A 877 -18.52 -27.49 29.34
C LEU A 877 -19.59 -28.32 28.66
N ASN A 878 -19.32 -28.81 27.45
CA ASN A 878 -20.25 -29.68 26.72
C ASN A 878 -19.79 -31.14 26.70
N ASP A 879 -20.74 -32.03 26.45
CA ASP A 879 -20.53 -33.46 26.34
C ASP A 879 -21.15 -34.00 25.05
N PHE A 880 -20.32 -34.70 24.28
CA PHE A 880 -20.65 -35.25 22.97
C PHE A 880 -20.99 -36.74 23.03
N SER A 881 -20.95 -37.36 24.21
CA SER A 881 -21.34 -38.75 24.38
C SER A 881 -22.86 -38.91 24.44
N ASP A 882 -23.38 -39.95 23.79
CA ASP A 882 -24.80 -40.30 23.86
C ASP A 882 -25.24 -40.68 25.28
N ALA A 883 -24.30 -41.19 26.09
CA ALA A 883 -24.59 -41.59 27.47
C ALA A 883 -24.74 -40.41 28.42
N ASN A 884 -24.09 -39.27 28.14
CA ASN A 884 -24.04 -38.11 29.03
C ASN A 884 -24.42 -36.76 28.37
N SER A 885 -24.89 -36.73 27.12
CA SER A 885 -25.16 -35.52 26.34
C SER A 885 -25.71 -34.30 27.11
N GLY A 886 -25.07 -33.13 26.99
CA GLY A 886 -25.50 -31.93 27.71
C GLY A 886 -24.45 -30.82 27.83
N VAL A 887 -24.76 -29.81 28.65
CA VAL A 887 -23.88 -28.67 28.98
C VAL A 887 -23.94 -28.38 30.48
N TRP A 888 -22.80 -28.10 31.11
CA TRP A 888 -22.68 -27.74 32.53
C TRP A 888 -21.90 -26.44 32.72
N ILE A 889 -22.23 -25.72 33.78
CA ILE A 889 -21.65 -24.43 34.13
C ILE A 889 -20.76 -24.60 35.34
N MET A 890 -19.46 -24.32 35.18
CA MET A 890 -18.50 -24.20 36.28
C MET A 890 -18.35 -22.72 36.68
N ASP A 891 -18.35 -22.47 37.99
CA ASP A 891 -17.93 -21.20 38.57
C ASP A 891 -16.41 -21.18 38.81
N PRO A 892 -15.61 -20.42 38.05
CA PRO A 892 -14.16 -20.34 38.30
C PRO A 892 -13.78 -19.68 39.63
N ALA A 893 -14.70 -18.99 40.30
CA ALA A 893 -14.48 -18.49 41.67
C ALA A 893 -14.58 -19.61 42.72
N ASN A 894 -15.31 -20.68 42.42
CA ASN A 894 -15.49 -21.84 43.29
C ASN A 894 -15.49 -23.15 42.49
N PRO A 895 -14.36 -23.52 41.85
CA PRO A 895 -14.30 -24.63 40.90
C PRO A 895 -14.49 -26.01 41.55
N GLN A 896 -14.43 -26.12 42.89
CA GLN A 896 -14.73 -27.35 43.63
C GLN A 896 -16.22 -27.62 43.79
N ALA A 897 -17.09 -26.62 43.57
CA ALA A 897 -18.53 -26.81 43.70
C ALA A 897 -19.09 -27.68 42.57
N ASP A 898 -20.27 -28.28 42.81
CA ASP A 898 -21.03 -29.01 41.80
C ASP A 898 -21.26 -28.12 40.57
N PHE A 899 -20.99 -28.67 39.38
CA PHE A 899 -21.25 -27.94 38.16
C PHE A 899 -22.74 -27.94 37.86
N LYS A 900 -23.29 -26.78 37.54
CA LYS A 900 -24.73 -26.62 37.35
C LYS A 900 -25.12 -27.09 35.93
N PRO A 901 -26.00 -28.10 35.78
CA PRO A 901 -26.45 -28.52 34.45
C PRO A 901 -27.34 -27.44 33.82
N VAL A 902 -27.11 -27.16 32.53
CA VAL A 902 -28.03 -26.35 31.72
C VAL A 902 -29.31 -27.12 31.44
N PHE A 903 -29.19 -28.40 31.11
CA PHE A 903 -30.30 -29.29 30.80
C PHE A 903 -30.43 -30.37 31.88
N SER A 904 -31.62 -30.55 32.45
CA SER A 904 -31.88 -31.58 33.47
C SER A 904 -33.37 -31.92 33.56
N GLY A 905 -33.71 -33.07 34.14
CA GLY A 905 -35.08 -33.56 34.24
C GLY A 905 -35.67 -34.04 32.90
N LEU A 906 -34.82 -34.51 31.99
CA LEU A 906 -35.19 -34.99 30.65
C LEU A 906 -35.10 -36.52 30.57
N THR A 907 -35.81 -37.12 29.61
CA THR A 907 -35.64 -38.52 29.23
C THR A 907 -34.69 -38.61 28.04
N ARG A 908 -33.57 -39.30 28.22
CA ARG A 908 -32.53 -39.48 27.19
C ARG A 908 -32.67 -40.81 26.48
N ALA A 909 -32.69 -40.78 25.15
CA ALA A 909 -32.65 -41.96 24.30
C ALA A 909 -31.23 -42.50 24.16
N THR A 910 -31.09 -43.72 23.64
CA THR A 910 -29.77 -44.39 23.49
C THR A 910 -28.83 -43.69 22.52
N ASN A 911 -29.37 -42.87 21.61
CA ASN A 911 -28.62 -42.04 20.67
C ASN A 911 -28.36 -40.61 21.21
N GLY A 912 -28.47 -40.38 22.52
CA GLY A 912 -28.18 -39.08 23.13
C GLY A 912 -29.30 -38.05 23.07
N LEU A 913 -30.31 -38.24 22.21
CA LEU A 913 -31.45 -37.32 22.08
C LEU A 913 -32.27 -37.27 23.37
N SER A 914 -32.35 -36.09 23.98
CA SER A 914 -33.03 -35.83 25.24
C SER A 914 -34.32 -35.05 25.01
N SER A 915 -35.41 -35.51 25.63
CA SER A 915 -36.75 -34.95 25.44
C SER A 915 -37.52 -34.83 26.76
N LEU A 916 -38.54 -33.97 26.77
CA LEU A 916 -39.52 -33.89 27.84
C LEU A 916 -40.92 -33.98 27.24
N ASN A 917 -41.73 -34.93 27.72
CA ASN A 917 -43.11 -35.13 27.25
C ASN A 917 -43.24 -35.22 25.72
N GLY A 918 -42.27 -35.87 25.06
CA GLY A 918 -42.23 -36.04 23.60
C GLY A 918 -41.70 -34.84 22.81
N VAL A 919 -41.29 -33.75 23.47
CA VAL A 919 -40.64 -32.60 22.84
C VAL A 919 -39.12 -32.73 22.95
N ASN A 920 -38.43 -32.77 21.80
CA ASN A 920 -36.96 -32.81 21.75
C ASN A 920 -36.37 -31.49 22.27
N VAL A 921 -35.35 -31.59 23.12
CA VAL A 921 -34.70 -30.43 23.77
C VAL A 921 -33.26 -30.25 23.26
N HIS A 922 -32.45 -31.30 23.29
CA HIS A 922 -31.07 -31.34 22.78
C HIS A 922 -30.64 -32.80 22.54
N GLY A 923 -29.57 -33.02 21.78
CA GLY A 923 -28.88 -34.30 21.57
C GLY A 923 -27.45 -34.28 22.08
N SER A 924 -26.56 -35.05 21.46
CA SER A 924 -25.11 -35.06 21.73
C SER A 924 -24.44 -33.80 21.16
N ILE A 925 -23.73 -33.06 22.02
CA ILE A 925 -23.23 -31.71 21.72
C ILE A 925 -21.71 -31.74 21.54
N SER A 926 -21.22 -31.42 20.34
CA SER A 926 -19.78 -31.45 20.05
C SER A 926 -19.06 -30.13 20.37
N HIS A 927 -19.78 -29.01 20.40
CA HIS A 927 -19.27 -27.71 20.84
C HIS A 927 -20.39 -26.81 21.35
N CYS A 928 -20.07 -25.90 22.27
CA CYS A 928 -20.97 -24.85 22.72
C CYS A 928 -20.30 -23.46 22.67
N TYR A 929 -21.11 -22.42 22.59
CA TYR A 929 -20.67 -21.03 22.64
C TYR A 929 -21.70 -20.17 23.37
N VAL A 930 -21.26 -19.24 24.22
CA VAL A 930 -22.17 -18.38 24.99
C VAL A 930 -21.96 -16.91 24.64
N THR A 931 -23.07 -16.19 24.48
CA THR A 931 -23.08 -14.74 24.25
C THR A 931 -24.04 -14.07 25.22
N GLY A 932 -23.93 -12.75 25.35
CA GLY A 932 -24.78 -11.96 26.24
C GLY A 932 -24.44 -12.14 27.73
N THR A 933 -25.15 -11.38 28.57
CA THR A 933 -25.04 -11.46 30.03
C THR A 933 -26.42 -11.30 30.65
N GLY A 934 -26.58 -11.70 31.92
CA GLY A 934 -27.83 -11.52 32.65
C GLY A 934 -29.01 -12.18 31.95
N VAL A 935 -30.11 -11.43 31.78
CA VAL A 935 -31.33 -11.91 31.11
C VAL A 935 -31.16 -12.15 29.61
N ASP A 936 -30.15 -11.54 28.99
CA ASP A 936 -29.87 -11.65 27.56
C ASP A 936 -28.87 -12.78 27.22
N THR A 937 -28.52 -13.61 28.21
CA THR A 937 -27.57 -14.73 28.01
C THR A 937 -28.16 -15.76 27.06
N LYS A 938 -27.41 -16.09 26.01
CA LYS A 938 -27.76 -17.09 24.99
C LYS A 938 -26.68 -18.15 24.90
N LEU A 939 -27.10 -19.41 24.90
CA LEU A 939 -26.27 -20.57 24.65
C LEU A 939 -26.50 -21.05 23.22
N TYR A 940 -25.41 -21.31 22.50
CA TYR A 940 -25.41 -21.93 21.19
C TYR A 940 -24.74 -23.30 21.28
N THR A 941 -25.29 -24.30 20.61
CA THR A 941 -24.74 -25.66 20.58
C THR A 941 -24.69 -26.17 19.16
N PHE A 942 -23.62 -26.89 18.81
CA PHE A 942 -23.64 -27.75 17.64
C PHE A 942 -24.03 -29.15 18.07
N ASP A 943 -25.15 -29.63 17.54
CA ASP A 943 -25.85 -30.81 18.00
C ASP A 943 -25.94 -31.86 16.90
N GLN A 944 -25.53 -33.09 17.22
CA GLN A 944 -25.57 -34.20 16.27
C GLN A 944 -27.00 -34.71 16.07
N ASP A 945 -27.77 -34.90 17.12
CA ASP A 945 -28.95 -35.78 17.08
C ASP A 945 -30.27 -35.02 17.05
N TYR A 946 -30.26 -33.72 17.34
CA TYR A 946 -31.47 -32.91 17.36
C TYR A 946 -32.16 -32.87 16.01
N ILE A 947 -33.42 -33.32 16.00
CA ILE A 947 -34.36 -33.18 14.89
C ILE A 947 -35.72 -32.70 15.39
N ASP A 948 -36.42 -31.93 14.57
CA ASP A 948 -37.81 -31.54 14.80
C ASP A 948 -38.55 -31.30 13.47
N ALA A 949 -39.69 -30.63 13.50
CA ALA A 949 -40.46 -30.31 12.29
C ALA A 949 -39.74 -29.32 11.34
N THR A 950 -38.76 -28.56 11.82
CA THR A 950 -37.97 -27.59 11.05
C THR A 950 -36.62 -28.16 10.64
N ALA A 951 -35.85 -28.66 11.62
CA ALA A 951 -34.59 -29.36 11.47
C ALA A 951 -34.85 -30.84 11.21
N THR A 952 -35.19 -31.18 9.97
CA THR A 952 -35.54 -32.57 9.59
C THR A 952 -34.34 -33.52 9.50
N ASN A 953 -33.11 -33.00 9.60
CA ASN A 953 -31.85 -33.72 9.47
C ASN A 953 -30.94 -33.42 10.66
N THR A 954 -30.01 -34.33 10.96
CA THR A 954 -28.99 -34.23 12.02
C THR A 954 -27.90 -33.19 11.70
N GLY A 955 -27.17 -32.70 12.72
CA GLY A 955 -25.99 -31.81 12.54
C GLY A 955 -26.31 -30.31 12.53
N ASN A 956 -27.07 -29.84 13.51
CA ASN A 956 -27.62 -28.48 13.53
C ASN A 956 -26.93 -27.55 14.52
N LEU A 957 -26.94 -26.24 14.24
CA LEU A 957 -26.61 -25.20 15.23
C LEU A 957 -27.88 -24.69 15.88
N LEU A 958 -27.97 -24.84 17.20
CA LEU A 958 -29.16 -24.52 17.99
C LEU A 958 -28.89 -23.34 18.92
N GLN A 959 -29.91 -22.52 19.18
CA GLN A 959 -29.86 -21.40 20.13
C GLN A 959 -30.84 -21.62 21.28
N TYR A 960 -30.41 -21.30 22.51
CA TYR A 960 -31.20 -21.31 23.73
C TYR A 960 -31.08 -19.97 24.46
N ASN A 961 -32.19 -19.28 24.67
CA ASN A 961 -32.24 -18.00 25.40
C ASN A 961 -32.29 -18.23 26.91
N ILE A 962 -31.20 -18.76 27.48
CA ILE A 962 -31.16 -19.28 28.85
C ILE A 962 -31.26 -18.20 29.95
N GLY A 963 -30.98 -16.93 29.65
CA GLY A 963 -31.03 -15.83 30.61
C GLY A 963 -30.24 -16.13 31.88
N LEU A 964 -30.83 -15.88 33.06
CA LEU A 964 -30.20 -16.18 34.35
C LEU A 964 -30.19 -17.67 34.73
N LEU A 965 -30.89 -18.52 33.96
CA LEU A 965 -31.04 -19.96 34.17
C LEU A 965 -31.38 -20.32 35.63
N ALA A 966 -32.49 -19.82 36.16
CA ALA A 966 -32.91 -20.12 37.53
C ALA A 966 -33.24 -21.62 37.72
N VAL A 967 -33.86 -22.24 36.72
CA VAL A 967 -34.15 -23.67 36.62
C VAL A 967 -33.49 -24.25 35.36
N PRO A 968 -33.20 -25.57 35.32
CA PRO A 968 -32.70 -26.20 34.11
C PRO A 968 -33.63 -26.02 32.92
N TRP A 969 -33.06 -25.88 31.73
CA TRP A 969 -33.79 -25.71 30.48
C TRP A 969 -34.45 -27.02 30.04
N GLN A 970 -35.74 -26.96 29.73
CA GLN A 970 -36.57 -28.14 29.42
C GLN A 970 -37.46 -27.96 28.18
N SER A 971 -37.27 -26.87 27.44
CA SER A 971 -38.05 -26.53 26.24
C SER A 971 -37.24 -26.81 24.97
N ALA A 972 -37.92 -26.90 23.82
CA ALA A 972 -37.23 -26.92 22.54
C ALA A 972 -36.26 -25.71 22.38
N PRO A 973 -35.24 -25.80 21.51
CA PRO A 973 -34.37 -24.68 21.18
C PRO A 973 -35.19 -23.44 20.81
N SER A 974 -34.70 -22.28 21.25
CA SER A 974 -35.31 -20.98 20.90
C SER A 974 -35.23 -20.68 19.41
N ALA A 975 -34.22 -21.22 18.70
CA ALA A 975 -34.09 -21.17 17.25
C ALA A 975 -33.14 -22.26 16.73
N VAL A 976 -33.33 -22.63 15.46
CA VAL A 976 -32.35 -23.37 14.65
C VAL A 976 -31.58 -22.34 13.81
N VAL A 977 -30.33 -22.09 14.16
CA VAL A 977 -29.47 -21.07 13.51
C VAL A 977 -28.87 -21.61 12.20
N TYR A 978 -28.50 -22.89 12.20
CA TYR A 978 -28.06 -23.62 11.01
C TYR A 978 -28.82 -24.94 10.92
N ASN A 979 -29.41 -25.18 9.76
CA ASN A 979 -30.09 -26.42 9.42
C ASN A 979 -29.29 -27.11 8.30
N ASP A 980 -28.70 -28.27 8.60
CA ASP A 980 -27.82 -28.96 7.65
C ASP A 980 -28.58 -29.46 6.42
N GLY A 981 -29.80 -29.94 6.62
CA GLY A 981 -30.67 -30.43 5.54
C GLY A 981 -31.00 -29.34 4.51
N LEU A 982 -31.31 -28.13 4.97
CA LEU A 982 -31.56 -26.98 4.10
C LEU A 982 -30.32 -26.52 3.32
N ASN A 983 -29.12 -26.80 3.85
CA ASN A 983 -27.84 -26.40 3.27
C ASN A 983 -27.16 -27.52 2.48
N GLY A 984 -27.87 -28.62 2.18
CA GLY A 984 -27.36 -29.70 1.32
C GLY A 984 -26.60 -30.80 2.06
N ASN A 985 -26.79 -30.95 3.37
CA ASN A 985 -26.18 -31.97 4.23
C ASN A 985 -24.65 -31.92 4.25
N LEU A 986 -24.08 -30.75 4.53
CA LEU A 986 -22.64 -30.53 4.48
C LEU A 986 -21.91 -31.12 5.70
N GLN A 987 -22.61 -31.38 6.81
CA GLN A 987 -22.04 -31.93 8.05
C GLN A 987 -22.31 -33.44 8.13
N GLN A 988 -21.26 -34.28 8.19
CA GLN A 988 -21.44 -35.76 8.23
C GLN A 988 -20.68 -36.47 9.36
N ASN A 989 -19.68 -35.84 9.98
CA ASN A 989 -18.99 -36.43 11.14
C ASN A 989 -19.44 -35.80 12.46
N PHE A 990 -20.02 -34.61 12.43
CA PHE A 990 -20.61 -33.89 13.57
C PHE A 990 -19.65 -33.51 14.71
N ASN A 991 -18.41 -34.02 14.73
CA ASN A 991 -17.32 -33.48 15.54
C ASN A 991 -16.90 -32.12 14.98
N SER A 992 -17.67 -31.11 15.36
CA SER A 992 -17.68 -29.78 14.76
C SER A 992 -17.40 -28.73 15.81
N CYS A 993 -16.69 -27.67 15.44
CA CYS A 993 -16.58 -26.46 16.26
C CYS A 993 -17.43 -25.35 15.64
N ILE A 994 -17.93 -24.48 16.50
CA ILE A 994 -18.69 -23.29 16.12
C ILE A 994 -18.00 -22.04 16.68
N ALA A 995 -17.99 -20.98 15.91
CA ALA A 995 -17.55 -19.67 16.38
C ALA A 995 -18.34 -18.56 15.67
N PRO A 996 -18.83 -17.54 16.40
CA PRO A 996 -19.50 -16.41 15.77
C PRO A 996 -18.49 -15.58 14.97
N ASP A 997 -18.98 -14.92 13.93
CA ASP A 997 -18.18 -14.06 13.05
C ASP A 997 -18.07 -12.60 13.56
N GLY A 998 -18.86 -12.25 14.58
CA GLY A 998 -18.98 -10.90 15.15
C GLY A 998 -19.96 -9.97 14.42
N LEU A 999 -20.52 -10.41 13.29
CA LEU A 999 -21.46 -9.67 12.43
C LEU A 999 -22.84 -10.34 12.34
N GLY A 1000 -23.04 -11.46 13.04
CA GLY A 1000 -24.31 -12.20 13.14
C GLY A 1000 -24.30 -13.54 12.39
N GLY A 1001 -23.25 -13.83 11.64
CA GLY A 1001 -22.99 -15.13 11.02
C GLY A 1001 -22.17 -16.08 11.92
N TRP A 1002 -21.94 -17.29 11.41
CA TRP A 1002 -21.27 -18.36 12.14
C TRP A 1002 -20.32 -19.15 11.25
N TRP A 1003 -19.12 -19.40 11.79
CA TRP A 1003 -18.19 -20.38 11.27
C TRP A 1003 -18.50 -21.74 11.88
N ILE A 1004 -18.49 -22.78 11.04
CA ILE A 1004 -18.71 -24.17 11.45
C ILE A 1004 -17.65 -25.05 10.78
N SER A 1005 -16.82 -25.70 11.59
CA SER A 1005 -15.85 -26.71 11.13
C SER A 1005 -16.37 -28.13 11.38
N GLN A 1006 -15.71 -29.14 10.83
CA GLN A 1006 -15.93 -30.54 11.23
C GLN A 1006 -14.68 -31.40 11.03
N TYR A 1007 -14.63 -32.60 11.60
CA TYR A 1007 -13.54 -33.55 11.34
C TYR A 1007 -13.55 -34.07 9.90
N ARG A 1008 -12.48 -33.76 9.15
CA ARG A 1008 -12.23 -34.28 7.79
C ARG A 1008 -10.79 -34.68 7.58
N ALA A 1009 -10.60 -35.82 6.93
CA ALA A 1009 -9.31 -36.23 6.38
C ALA A 1009 -9.00 -35.54 5.03
N THR A 1010 -10.04 -35.10 4.31
CA THR A 1010 -9.92 -34.39 3.03
C THR A 1010 -11.05 -33.38 2.90
N ASP A 1011 -10.72 -32.17 2.47
CA ASP A 1011 -11.69 -31.11 2.19
C ASP A 1011 -12.36 -31.32 0.82
N ALA A 1012 -13.69 -31.27 0.76
CA ALA A 1012 -14.45 -31.50 -0.47
C ALA A 1012 -15.78 -30.74 -0.46
N ALA A 1013 -16.26 -30.30 -1.62
CA ALA A 1013 -17.42 -29.42 -1.73
C ALA A 1013 -18.71 -29.96 -1.08
N THR A 1014 -18.91 -31.28 -1.11
CA THR A 1014 -20.09 -31.94 -0.52
C THR A 1014 -19.94 -32.24 0.97
N ILE A 1015 -18.72 -32.25 1.51
CA ILE A 1015 -18.42 -32.56 2.91
C ILE A 1015 -17.25 -31.71 3.43
N PRO A 1016 -17.39 -30.37 3.42
CA PRO A 1016 -16.27 -29.45 3.62
C PRO A 1016 -15.70 -29.48 5.02
N SER A 1017 -14.43 -29.10 5.14
CA SER A 1017 -13.74 -28.93 6.43
C SER A 1017 -14.26 -27.71 7.20
N LEU A 1018 -14.65 -26.65 6.49
CA LEU A 1018 -15.11 -25.37 7.04
C LEU A 1018 -16.20 -24.75 6.17
N ILE A 1019 -17.26 -24.26 6.82
CA ILE A 1019 -18.29 -23.43 6.21
C ILE A 1019 -18.50 -22.14 7.01
N HIS A 1020 -19.04 -21.12 6.34
CA HIS A 1020 -19.64 -19.96 7.00
C HIS A 1020 -21.12 -19.87 6.65
N VAL A 1021 -21.92 -19.51 7.63
CA VAL A 1021 -23.37 -19.35 7.55
C VAL A 1021 -23.72 -17.88 7.83
N GLY A 1022 -24.53 -17.28 6.97
CA GLY A 1022 -25.02 -15.91 7.14
C GLY A 1022 -26.11 -15.79 8.22
N MET A 1023 -26.58 -14.56 8.47
CA MET A 1023 -27.67 -14.28 9.42
C MET A 1023 -29.01 -14.93 9.03
N ASP A 1024 -29.16 -15.31 7.76
CA ASP A 1024 -30.32 -16.02 7.20
C ASP A 1024 -30.26 -17.54 7.42
N GLY A 1025 -29.18 -18.06 8.01
CA GLY A 1025 -28.97 -19.49 8.21
C GLY A 1025 -28.49 -20.23 6.94
N LEU A 1026 -28.14 -19.52 5.87
CA LEU A 1026 -27.65 -20.09 4.62
C LEU A 1026 -26.12 -20.06 4.52
N VAL A 1027 -25.54 -21.11 3.94
CA VAL A 1027 -24.11 -21.20 3.69
C VAL A 1027 -23.71 -20.26 2.56
N ASN A 1028 -22.84 -19.30 2.87
CA ASN A 1028 -22.31 -18.34 1.90
C ASN A 1028 -20.79 -18.49 1.67
N PHE A 1029 -20.12 -19.40 2.40
CA PHE A 1029 -18.74 -19.83 2.15
C PHE A 1029 -18.59 -21.33 2.40
N ASN A 1030 -17.88 -22.03 1.51
CA ASN A 1030 -17.61 -23.47 1.59
C ASN A 1030 -16.16 -23.74 1.16
N SER A 1031 -15.31 -24.17 2.10
CA SER A 1031 -13.88 -24.41 1.84
C SER A 1031 -13.64 -25.54 0.83
N GLY A 1032 -14.54 -26.51 0.76
CA GLY A 1032 -14.45 -27.66 -0.14
C GLY A 1032 -14.58 -27.32 -1.62
N THR A 1033 -15.02 -26.11 -1.96
CA THR A 1033 -14.97 -25.58 -3.34
C THR A 1033 -13.54 -25.21 -3.77
N THR A 1034 -12.63 -25.01 -2.79
CA THR A 1034 -11.19 -24.79 -2.99
C THR A 1034 -10.39 -25.68 -2.04
N PRO A 1035 -10.32 -27.01 -2.28
CA PRO A 1035 -9.76 -27.98 -1.33
C PRO A 1035 -8.33 -27.71 -0.85
N SER A 1036 -7.51 -27.00 -1.64
CA SER A 1036 -6.14 -26.65 -1.28
C SER A 1036 -6.03 -25.60 -0.17
N LEU A 1037 -7.12 -24.90 0.15
CA LEU A 1037 -7.15 -23.85 1.18
C LEU A 1037 -6.96 -24.44 2.58
N ILE A 1038 -7.84 -25.35 2.98
CA ILE A 1038 -7.80 -26.01 4.29
C ILE A 1038 -7.14 -27.39 4.21
N VAL A 1039 -7.33 -28.13 3.11
CA VAL A 1039 -6.84 -29.50 2.87
C VAL A 1039 -7.49 -30.55 3.76
N ASN A 1040 -7.48 -30.36 5.08
CA ASN A 1040 -8.10 -31.25 6.06
C ASN A 1040 -8.32 -30.51 7.39
N SER A 1041 -9.12 -31.11 8.28
CA SER A 1041 -9.43 -30.56 9.60
C SER A 1041 -9.47 -31.68 10.64
N TYR A 1042 -8.32 -32.31 10.91
CA TYR A 1042 -8.26 -33.44 11.83
C TYR A 1042 -8.82 -33.07 13.21
N THR A 1043 -9.80 -33.84 13.69
CA THR A 1043 -10.59 -33.61 14.92
C THR A 1043 -11.37 -32.29 14.99
N GLY A 1044 -11.50 -31.56 13.87
CA GLY A 1044 -12.42 -30.42 13.73
C GLY A 1044 -12.03 -29.13 14.46
N GLY A 1045 -10.87 -29.06 15.11
CA GLY A 1045 -10.47 -27.90 15.91
C GLY A 1045 -10.47 -26.59 15.10
N MET A 1046 -11.15 -25.57 15.62
CA MET A 1046 -11.25 -24.24 15.02
C MET A 1046 -11.38 -23.19 16.11
N ALA A 1047 -10.81 -22.01 15.88
CA ALA A 1047 -11.09 -20.82 16.67
C ALA A 1047 -11.16 -19.58 15.77
N VAL A 1048 -11.98 -18.61 16.19
CA VAL A 1048 -11.97 -17.25 15.66
C VAL A 1048 -11.51 -16.34 16.79
N ASN A 1049 -10.63 -15.37 16.49
CA ASN A 1049 -10.18 -14.43 17.51
C ASN A 1049 -11.30 -13.45 17.89
N PHE A 1050 -11.16 -12.77 19.04
CA PHE A 1050 -12.26 -11.99 19.62
C PHE A 1050 -12.84 -10.90 18.70
N ASP A 1051 -12.03 -10.31 17.81
CA ASP A 1051 -12.47 -9.25 16.89
C ASP A 1051 -13.02 -9.78 15.55
N GLY A 1052 -13.08 -11.10 15.33
CA GLY A 1052 -13.60 -11.71 14.10
C GLY A 1052 -12.69 -11.56 12.88
N THR A 1053 -11.44 -11.09 13.05
CA THR A 1053 -10.53 -10.81 11.91
C THR A 1053 -9.61 -11.98 11.55
N LYS A 1054 -9.50 -13.00 12.40
CA LYS A 1054 -8.62 -14.15 12.21
C LYS A 1054 -9.30 -15.45 12.58
N LEU A 1055 -8.99 -16.48 11.81
CA LEU A 1055 -9.48 -17.84 12.02
C LEU A 1055 -8.30 -18.81 12.04
N ALA A 1056 -8.23 -19.67 13.04
CA ALA A 1056 -7.27 -20.76 13.12
C ALA A 1056 -7.98 -22.09 12.87
N MET A 1057 -7.46 -22.89 11.93
CA MET A 1057 -7.90 -24.25 11.65
C MET A 1057 -6.86 -25.26 12.10
N GLY A 1058 -7.31 -26.27 12.83
CA GLY A 1058 -6.53 -27.45 13.18
C GLY A 1058 -6.51 -28.43 12.03
N CYS A 1059 -5.34 -28.65 11.44
CA CYS A 1059 -5.08 -29.63 10.41
C CYS A 1059 -4.18 -30.75 10.97
N GLN A 1060 -3.87 -31.74 10.14
CA GLN A 1060 -2.98 -32.85 10.49
C GLN A 1060 -1.55 -32.35 10.74
N ASP A 1061 -1.13 -32.31 12.01
CA ASP A 1061 0.16 -31.78 12.49
C ASP A 1061 0.49 -30.35 12.02
N GLU A 1062 -0.55 -29.57 11.77
CA GLU A 1062 -0.44 -28.19 11.28
C GLU A 1062 -1.60 -27.36 11.83
N VAL A 1063 -1.34 -26.11 12.22
CA VAL A 1063 -2.40 -25.12 12.47
C VAL A 1063 -2.27 -24.00 11.44
N LYS A 1064 -3.31 -23.82 10.63
CA LYS A 1064 -3.36 -22.76 9.61
C LYS A 1064 -4.13 -21.58 10.16
N VAL A 1065 -3.50 -20.41 10.15
CA VAL A 1065 -4.13 -19.15 10.57
C VAL A 1065 -4.44 -18.32 9.33
N PHE A 1066 -5.66 -17.81 9.25
CA PHE A 1066 -6.17 -17.01 8.13
C PHE A 1066 -6.60 -15.64 8.62
N ALA A 1067 -6.39 -14.63 7.79
CA ALA A 1067 -7.12 -13.36 7.88
C ALA A 1067 -8.50 -13.56 7.27
N ILE A 1068 -9.51 -12.97 7.91
CA ILE A 1068 -10.88 -12.90 7.42
C ILE A 1068 -11.11 -11.49 6.85
N SER A 1069 -11.59 -11.41 5.62
CA SER A 1069 -12.11 -10.17 5.04
C SER A 1069 -13.46 -10.41 4.38
N TYR A 1070 -14.37 -9.45 4.47
CA TYR A 1070 -15.71 -9.54 3.89
C TYR A 1070 -15.80 -8.73 2.60
N LEU A 1071 -16.42 -9.32 1.58
CA LEU A 1071 -16.83 -8.61 0.36
C LEU A 1071 -18.03 -7.70 0.65
N GLU A 1072 -18.35 -6.77 -0.26
CA GLU A 1072 -19.44 -5.80 -0.11
C GLU A 1072 -20.81 -6.45 0.18
N ALA A 1073 -21.01 -7.70 -0.26
CA ALA A 1073 -22.20 -8.52 -0.01
C ALA A 1073 -22.21 -9.24 1.37
N GLY A 1074 -21.24 -9.01 2.25
CA GLY A 1074 -21.12 -9.69 3.55
C GLY A 1074 -20.60 -11.13 3.47
N ILE A 1075 -20.05 -11.55 2.32
CA ILE A 1075 -19.47 -12.88 2.12
C ILE A 1075 -18.01 -12.88 2.57
N PRO A 1076 -17.59 -13.78 3.46
CA PRO A 1076 -16.20 -13.83 3.91
C PRO A 1076 -15.27 -14.46 2.88
N THR A 1077 -14.02 -14.04 2.94
CA THR A 1077 -12.88 -14.58 2.19
C THR A 1077 -11.72 -14.82 3.15
N LEU A 1078 -10.92 -15.86 2.89
CA LEU A 1078 -9.81 -16.25 3.74
C LEU A 1078 -8.47 -16.06 3.00
N THR A 1079 -7.55 -15.36 3.64
CA THR A 1079 -6.15 -15.27 3.19
C THR A 1079 -5.26 -15.90 4.22
N ARG A 1080 -4.49 -16.94 3.85
CA ARG A 1080 -3.60 -17.62 4.80
C ARG A 1080 -2.54 -16.64 5.30
N LEU A 1081 -2.51 -16.41 6.61
CA LEU A 1081 -1.49 -15.64 7.30
C LEU A 1081 -0.35 -16.54 7.73
N HIS A 1082 -0.59 -17.66 8.39
CA HIS A 1082 0.50 -18.49 8.92
C HIS A 1082 0.18 -19.99 8.78
N SER A 1083 1.24 -20.79 8.77
CA SER A 1083 1.19 -22.23 8.96
C SER A 1083 2.14 -22.58 10.10
N ILE A 1084 1.60 -23.10 11.21
CA ILE A 1084 2.37 -23.57 12.35
C ILE A 1084 2.61 -25.06 12.13
N LYS A 1085 3.85 -25.42 11.75
CA LYS A 1085 4.25 -26.81 11.48
C LYS A 1085 5.66 -27.12 12.02
N PRO A 1086 5.85 -28.23 12.76
CA PRO A 1086 4.80 -29.09 13.31
C PRO A 1086 3.98 -28.30 14.34
N ALA A 1087 2.65 -28.48 14.34
CA ALA A 1087 1.81 -27.90 15.38
C ALA A 1087 2.01 -28.70 16.67
N MET A 1088 1.34 -29.85 16.78
CA MET A 1088 1.43 -30.69 17.98
C MET A 1088 0.89 -32.10 17.73
N GLY A 1089 1.37 -32.78 16.69
CA GLY A 1089 0.90 -34.11 16.33
C GLY A 1089 -0.35 -34.09 15.45
N ALA A 1090 -0.79 -35.26 15.00
CA ALA A 1090 -1.80 -35.41 13.95
C ALA A 1090 -3.21 -34.86 14.29
N ASN A 1091 -3.57 -34.73 15.58
CA ASN A 1091 -4.93 -34.42 16.00
C ASN A 1091 -5.01 -33.11 16.78
N THR A 1092 -5.49 -32.04 16.14
CA THR A 1092 -5.73 -30.75 16.79
C THR A 1092 -7.21 -30.61 17.18
N ALA A 1093 -7.54 -30.92 18.44
CA ALA A 1093 -8.93 -31.09 18.88
C ALA A 1093 -9.58 -29.77 19.37
N GLY A 1094 -8.80 -28.91 20.01
CA GLY A 1094 -9.24 -27.64 20.55
C GLY A 1094 -8.25 -26.53 20.22
N ILE A 1095 -8.77 -25.36 19.85
CA ILE A 1095 -7.99 -24.16 19.58
C ILE A 1095 -8.65 -22.98 20.28
N SER A 1096 -7.86 -22.04 20.81
CA SER A 1096 -8.37 -20.75 21.31
C SER A 1096 -7.36 -19.64 21.00
N PHE A 1097 -7.87 -18.42 20.88
CA PHE A 1097 -7.06 -17.20 20.90
C PHE A 1097 -7.16 -16.52 22.26
N ASP A 1098 -6.11 -15.80 22.66
CA ASP A 1098 -6.24 -14.72 23.65
C ASP A 1098 -6.34 -13.34 22.98
N ARG A 1099 -6.63 -12.31 23.77
CA ARG A 1099 -6.74 -10.92 23.30
C ARG A 1099 -5.44 -10.36 22.73
N ALA A 1100 -4.28 -10.85 23.15
CA ALA A 1100 -2.99 -10.39 22.64
C ALA A 1100 -2.61 -11.06 21.30
N GLY A 1101 -3.35 -12.10 20.90
CA GLY A 1101 -3.14 -12.84 19.65
C GLY A 1101 -2.24 -14.06 19.80
N ASN A 1102 -2.08 -14.62 21.00
CA ASN A 1102 -1.49 -15.95 21.17
C ASN A 1102 -2.52 -17.03 20.83
N VAL A 1103 -2.05 -18.15 20.27
CA VAL A 1103 -2.86 -19.30 19.86
C VAL A 1103 -2.58 -20.47 20.79
N TYR A 1104 -3.63 -20.99 21.42
CA TYR A 1104 -3.61 -22.14 22.30
C TYR A 1104 -4.14 -23.34 21.52
N VAL A 1105 -3.43 -24.46 21.58
CA VAL A 1105 -3.73 -25.66 20.80
C VAL A 1105 -3.65 -26.87 21.71
N ILE A 1106 -4.72 -27.65 21.75
CA ILE A 1106 -4.76 -28.94 22.43
C ILE A 1106 -4.72 -30.06 21.39
N SER A 1107 -3.85 -31.03 21.66
CA SER A 1107 -3.74 -32.24 20.85
C SER A 1107 -3.72 -33.47 21.72
N ASN A 1108 -4.61 -34.39 21.41
CA ASN A 1108 -4.67 -35.69 22.06
C ASN A 1108 -3.67 -36.69 21.47
N SER A 1109 -3.13 -36.40 20.29
CA SER A 1109 -2.11 -37.26 19.67
C SER A 1109 -0.70 -36.98 20.22
N SER A 1110 -0.44 -35.75 20.66
CA SER A 1110 0.79 -35.41 21.39
C SER A 1110 0.60 -35.32 22.89
N GLU A 1111 -0.64 -35.47 23.39
CA GLU A 1111 -0.97 -35.48 24.83
C GLU A 1111 -0.60 -34.16 25.53
N ARG A 1112 -0.85 -33.01 24.88
CA ARG A 1112 -0.35 -31.71 25.34
C ARG A 1112 -1.32 -30.55 25.08
N LEU A 1113 -1.12 -29.48 25.85
CA LEU A 1113 -1.50 -28.10 25.51
C LEU A 1113 -0.24 -27.36 25.04
N GLY A 1114 -0.32 -26.73 23.87
CA GLY A 1114 0.73 -25.88 23.32
C GLY A 1114 0.23 -24.46 23.13
N VAL A 1115 1.14 -23.51 23.23
CA VAL A 1115 0.83 -22.09 23.03
C VAL A 1115 1.85 -21.47 22.10
N TRP A 1116 1.38 -20.69 21.14
CA TRP A 1116 2.21 -19.96 20.17
C TRP A 1116 1.90 -18.47 20.19
N ALA A 1117 2.93 -17.64 20.17
CA ALA A 1117 2.78 -16.24 19.79
C ALA A 1117 2.78 -16.13 18.27
N LEU A 1118 1.86 -15.35 17.70
CA LEU A 1118 1.87 -14.99 16.28
C LEU A 1118 2.72 -13.73 16.04
N PRO A 1119 3.27 -13.54 14.83
CA PRO A 1119 4.04 -12.35 14.47
C PRO A 1119 3.34 -11.04 14.84
N LYS A 1120 4.06 -10.18 15.56
CA LYS A 1120 3.59 -8.88 16.06
C LYS A 1120 4.77 -7.93 16.21
N THR A 1121 4.79 -6.88 15.37
CA THR A 1121 5.88 -5.90 15.32
C THR A 1121 5.91 -5.00 16.55
N ASP A 1122 4.74 -4.58 16.99
CA ASP A 1122 4.53 -3.77 18.18
C ASP A 1122 3.90 -4.63 19.27
N ASN A 1123 4.75 -5.34 20.03
CA ASN A 1123 4.30 -6.24 21.07
C ASN A 1123 3.95 -5.48 22.34
N GLN A 1124 2.85 -4.74 22.27
CA GLN A 1124 2.22 -4.08 23.41
C GLN A 1124 0.74 -4.45 23.53
N PHE A 1125 0.22 -4.38 24.75
CA PHE A 1125 -1.20 -4.57 25.02
C PHE A 1125 -1.64 -3.79 26.26
N MET A 1126 -2.79 -3.14 26.14
CA MET A 1126 -3.43 -2.39 27.22
C MET A 1126 -4.62 -3.19 27.77
N THR A 1127 -4.52 -3.61 29.03
CA THR A 1127 -5.59 -4.32 29.73
C THR A 1127 -6.29 -3.37 30.70
N PRO A 1128 -7.60 -3.11 30.55
CA PRO A 1128 -8.38 -2.43 31.57
C PRO A 1128 -8.72 -3.37 32.73
N ALA A 1129 -8.75 -2.84 33.96
CA ALA A 1129 -9.29 -3.57 35.10
C ALA A 1129 -10.82 -3.62 35.03
N PRO A 1130 -11.46 -4.73 35.47
CA PRO A 1130 -12.91 -4.82 35.54
C PRO A 1130 -13.49 -3.75 36.47
N LEU A 1131 -14.73 -3.30 36.23
CA LEU A 1131 -15.34 -2.19 36.97
C LEU A 1131 -15.43 -2.43 38.49
N ASN A 1132 -15.56 -3.68 38.91
CA ASN A 1132 -15.58 -4.06 40.33
C ASN A 1132 -14.20 -3.97 41.02
N GLN A 1133 -13.13 -3.67 40.28
CA GLN A 1133 -11.77 -3.41 40.77
C GLN A 1133 -11.40 -1.93 40.67
N ALA A 1134 -12.41 -1.04 40.55
CA ALA A 1134 -12.21 0.40 40.62
C ALA A 1134 -11.63 0.83 41.97
N ILE A 1135 -10.75 1.82 41.94
CA ILE A 1135 -10.15 2.44 43.13
C ILE A 1135 -11.15 3.44 43.69
N THR A 1136 -11.44 3.41 45.00
CA THR A 1136 -12.35 4.35 45.64
C THR A 1136 -11.64 5.08 46.77
N ILE A 1137 -11.43 6.38 46.60
CA ILE A 1137 -10.84 7.24 47.61
C ILE A 1137 -11.95 8.02 48.29
N ALA A 1138 -12.24 7.68 49.54
CA ALA A 1138 -13.14 8.42 50.41
C ALA A 1138 -12.35 8.91 51.63
N ARG A 1139 -12.22 10.23 51.81
CA ARG A 1139 -11.68 10.77 53.05
C ARG A 1139 -12.81 10.83 54.06
N THR A 1140 -12.89 9.82 54.91
CA THR A 1140 -13.78 9.88 56.07
C THR A 1140 -13.28 10.98 56.98
N GLY A 1141 -14.06 12.04 57.11
CA GLY A 1141 -13.78 13.18 57.98
C GLY A 1141 -13.77 12.77 59.45
N LEU A 1142 -12.67 12.19 59.90
CA LEU A 1142 -12.22 12.28 61.27
C LEU A 1142 -10.91 13.04 61.23
N HIS A 1143 -11.02 14.38 61.24
CA HIS A 1143 -9.93 15.16 61.80
C HIS A 1143 -9.70 14.62 63.21
N PRO A 1144 -8.48 14.18 63.57
CA PRO A 1144 -8.13 14.13 64.97
C PRO A 1144 -8.38 15.54 65.49
N ILE A 1145 -9.17 15.68 66.55
CA ILE A 1145 -9.14 16.92 67.31
C ILE A 1145 -7.75 16.95 67.93
N GLU A 1146 -6.80 17.53 67.20
CA GLU A 1146 -5.62 18.10 67.81
C GLU A 1146 -6.15 19.11 68.82
N ASN A 1147 -5.91 18.84 70.10
CA ASN A 1147 -5.95 19.86 71.14
C ASN A 1147 -4.92 20.94 70.77
N SER A 1148 -5.29 21.85 69.87
CA SER A 1148 -4.57 23.11 69.68
C SER A 1148 -5.04 24.06 70.78
N SER A 1149 -4.11 24.28 71.69
CA SER A 1149 -4.10 25.17 72.84
C SER A 1149 -4.84 26.52 72.69
N GLU A 1150 -5.70 26.78 73.68
CA GLU A 1150 -5.86 28.04 74.44
C GLU A 1150 -6.13 29.42 73.78
N SER A 1151 -6.54 29.54 72.52
CA SER A 1151 -6.83 30.90 71.96
C SER A 1151 -8.22 31.47 72.26
N VAL A 1152 -9.21 30.66 72.65
CA VAL A 1152 -10.59 31.10 72.97
C VAL A 1152 -11.02 30.59 74.35
N ARG A 1153 -11.40 31.53 75.23
CA ARG A 1153 -11.88 31.32 76.61
C ARG A 1153 -13.36 31.63 76.69
N VAL A 1154 -14.10 30.83 77.47
CA VAL A 1154 -15.54 31.01 77.69
C VAL A 1154 -15.84 30.95 79.18
N TYR A 1155 -16.55 31.94 79.72
CA TYR A 1155 -16.86 32.02 81.14
C TYR A 1155 -18.04 32.96 81.44
N PRO A 1156 -18.75 32.79 82.58
CA PRO A 1156 -18.70 31.60 83.42
C PRO A 1156 -19.25 30.39 82.65
N ASN A 1157 -18.69 29.21 82.88
CA ASN A 1157 -19.21 27.96 82.35
C ASN A 1157 -19.05 26.88 83.43
N PRO A 1158 -20.10 26.50 84.17
CA PRO A 1158 -21.51 26.68 83.81
C PRO A 1158 -22.05 28.11 83.90
N VAL A 1159 -22.94 28.49 82.97
CA VAL A 1159 -23.53 29.84 82.80
C VAL A 1159 -25.00 29.89 83.23
N SER A 1160 -25.46 31.01 83.79
CA SER A 1160 -26.89 31.24 84.12
C SER A 1160 -27.58 32.18 83.12
N GLU A 1161 -27.02 33.35 82.84
CA GLU A 1161 -27.71 34.37 82.03
C GLU A 1161 -26.87 34.92 80.87
N TYR A 1162 -25.60 35.23 81.10
CA TYR A 1162 -24.71 35.77 80.06
C TYR A 1162 -23.40 34.98 80.02
N LEU A 1163 -23.03 34.53 78.82
CA LEU A 1163 -21.79 33.83 78.54
C LEU A 1163 -20.80 34.78 77.86
N THR A 1164 -19.66 35.04 78.50
CA THR A 1164 -18.55 35.75 77.88
C THR A 1164 -17.73 34.79 77.03
N VAL A 1165 -17.51 35.17 75.77
CA VAL A 1165 -16.62 34.49 74.82
C VAL A 1165 -15.50 35.46 74.48
N GLU A 1166 -14.25 35.06 74.71
CA GLU A 1166 -13.09 35.92 74.55
C GLU A 1166 -11.98 35.19 73.79
N SER A 1167 -11.44 35.82 72.74
CA SER A 1167 -10.28 35.35 72.01
C SER A 1167 -9.04 36.17 72.35
N ALA A 1168 -7.93 35.49 72.67
CA ALA A 1168 -6.73 36.14 73.19
C ALA A 1168 -5.90 36.88 72.12
N SER A 1169 -6.02 36.51 70.84
CA SER A 1169 -5.07 36.96 69.80
C SER A 1169 -5.70 37.24 68.43
N SER A 1170 -7.03 37.14 68.25
CA SER A 1170 -7.68 37.33 66.95
C SER A 1170 -9.13 37.81 67.09
N ALA A 1171 -9.57 38.68 66.19
CA ALA A 1171 -10.98 39.08 66.06
C ALA A 1171 -11.85 37.86 65.80
N MET A 1172 -12.91 37.71 66.61
CA MET A 1172 -13.95 36.73 66.33
C MET A 1172 -14.76 37.24 65.16
N GLN A 1173 -15.04 36.37 64.18
CA GLN A 1173 -15.91 36.68 63.04
C GLN A 1173 -17.35 36.23 63.30
N ARG A 1174 -17.49 35.07 63.95
CA ARG A 1174 -18.80 34.45 64.20
C ARG A 1174 -18.76 33.57 65.44
N VAL A 1175 -19.80 33.67 66.26
CA VAL A 1175 -20.01 32.86 67.45
C VAL A 1175 -21.37 32.18 67.31
N GLU A 1176 -21.39 30.86 67.34
CA GLU A 1176 -22.59 30.06 67.11
C GLU A 1176 -22.77 29.06 68.24
N LEU A 1177 -23.97 28.98 68.81
CA LEU A 1177 -24.32 28.04 69.87
C LEU A 1177 -25.34 27.04 69.34
N PHE A 1178 -25.05 25.75 69.50
CA PHE A 1178 -25.88 24.64 69.05
C PHE A 1178 -26.36 23.80 70.23
N ASP A 1179 -27.52 23.18 70.10
CA ASP A 1179 -27.93 22.10 71.00
C ASP A 1179 -27.22 20.77 70.66
N LEU A 1180 -27.37 19.75 71.51
CA LEU A 1180 -26.73 18.45 71.31
C LEU A 1180 -27.26 17.67 70.09
N LYS A 1181 -28.37 18.08 69.49
CA LYS A 1181 -28.89 17.51 68.24
C LYS A 1181 -28.33 18.23 67.01
N GLY A 1182 -27.42 19.20 67.21
CA GLY A 1182 -26.80 19.97 66.13
C GLY A 1182 -27.67 21.10 65.61
N ARG A 1183 -28.79 21.44 66.26
CA ARG A 1183 -29.63 22.58 65.84
C ARG A 1183 -28.99 23.88 66.31
N LEU A 1184 -28.84 24.84 65.40
CA LEU A 1184 -28.31 26.17 65.69
C LEU A 1184 -29.34 26.95 66.53
N ILE A 1185 -28.92 27.37 67.72
CA ILE A 1185 -29.76 28.06 68.70
C ILE A 1185 -29.48 29.57 68.69
N ILE A 1186 -28.20 29.96 68.65
CA ILE A 1186 -27.78 31.37 68.59
C ILE A 1186 -26.66 31.50 67.55
N SER A 1187 -26.68 32.58 66.75
CA SER A 1187 -25.63 32.89 65.79
C SER A 1187 -25.39 34.39 65.77
N GLU A 1188 -24.22 34.80 66.24
CA GLU A 1188 -23.81 36.20 66.31
C GLU A 1188 -22.59 36.42 65.42
N ARG A 1189 -22.56 37.58 64.76
CA ARG A 1189 -21.36 38.07 64.08
C ARG A 1189 -20.79 39.21 64.89
N THR A 1190 -19.48 39.19 65.06
CA THR A 1190 -18.74 40.28 65.69
C THR A 1190 -17.44 40.48 64.93
N VAL A 1191 -16.73 41.55 65.25
CA VAL A 1191 -15.33 41.79 64.86
C VAL A 1191 -14.46 42.07 66.09
N ASP A 1192 -15.05 41.96 67.28
CA ASP A 1192 -14.36 42.15 68.55
C ASP A 1192 -13.72 40.86 69.04
N ASN A 1193 -12.70 41.01 69.87
CA ASN A 1193 -12.03 39.89 70.53
C ASN A 1193 -12.82 39.39 71.75
N LYS A 1194 -13.91 40.07 72.15
CA LYS A 1194 -14.73 39.69 73.30
C LYS A 1194 -16.22 39.94 73.01
N LEU A 1195 -17.06 38.98 73.34
CA LEU A 1195 -18.51 39.02 73.14
C LEU A 1195 -19.22 38.51 74.39
N ASN A 1196 -20.23 39.24 74.88
CA ASN A 1196 -21.16 38.75 75.90
C ASN A 1196 -22.45 38.28 75.24
N LEU A 1197 -22.67 36.97 75.26
CA LEU A 1197 -23.82 36.31 74.66
C LEU A 1197 -24.91 36.11 75.71
N SER A 1198 -26.11 36.67 75.49
CA SER A 1198 -27.26 36.36 76.35
C SER A 1198 -27.74 34.93 76.08
N VAL A 1199 -27.79 34.13 77.14
CA VAL A 1199 -28.25 32.74 77.14
C VAL A 1199 -29.36 32.50 78.17
N SER A 1200 -29.93 33.57 78.73
CA SER A 1200 -30.95 33.50 79.79
C SER A 1200 -32.22 32.78 79.36
N ALA A 1201 -32.61 32.92 78.10
CA ALA A 1201 -33.79 32.26 77.52
C ALA A 1201 -33.58 30.76 77.21
N LEU A 1202 -32.35 30.23 77.36
CA LEU A 1202 -32.06 28.82 77.09
C LEU A 1202 -32.43 27.95 78.29
N GLN A 1203 -32.98 26.77 78.01
CA GLN A 1203 -33.24 25.76 79.04
C GLN A 1203 -31.92 25.23 79.64
N SER A 1204 -31.96 24.79 80.89
CA SER A 1204 -30.84 24.13 81.56
C SER A 1204 -30.40 22.90 80.75
N GLY A 1205 -29.11 22.81 80.43
CA GLY A 1205 -28.61 21.77 79.53
C GLY A 1205 -27.20 22.00 79.02
N THR A 1206 -26.69 21.04 78.24
CA THR A 1206 -25.39 21.17 77.56
C THR A 1206 -25.60 21.66 76.13
N TYR A 1207 -24.77 22.61 75.72
CA TYR A 1207 -24.72 23.20 74.39
C TYR A 1207 -23.29 23.15 73.84
N ILE A 1208 -23.15 23.30 72.52
CA ILE A 1208 -21.86 23.36 71.83
C ILE A 1208 -21.70 24.74 71.22
N LEU A 1209 -20.69 25.48 71.68
CA LEU A 1209 -20.30 26.77 71.13
C LEU A 1209 -19.21 26.59 70.08
N LYS A 1210 -19.40 27.15 68.91
CA LYS A 1210 -18.44 27.22 67.81
C LYS A 1210 -18.07 28.68 67.58
N VAL A 1211 -16.79 28.99 67.68
CA VAL A 1211 -16.25 30.34 67.50
C VAL A 1211 -15.31 30.31 66.30
N LYS A 1212 -15.65 31.07 65.26
CA LYS A 1212 -14.81 31.27 64.09
C LYS A 1212 -14.04 32.58 64.24
N THR A 1213 -12.73 32.51 64.06
CA THR A 1213 -11.80 33.63 64.00
C THR A 1213 -11.10 33.64 62.62
N ASN A 1214 -10.31 34.67 62.33
CA ASN A 1214 -9.51 34.74 61.10
C ASN A 1214 -8.47 33.61 61.00
N THR A 1215 -8.04 33.05 62.14
CA THR A 1215 -6.95 32.06 62.23
C THR A 1215 -7.46 30.63 62.38
N GLY A 1216 -8.76 30.43 62.63
CA GLY A 1216 -9.34 29.10 62.72
C GLY A 1216 -10.69 29.06 63.45
N VAL A 1217 -11.17 27.84 63.67
CA VAL A 1217 -12.45 27.57 64.36
C VAL A 1217 -12.18 26.83 65.67
N SER A 1218 -12.69 27.35 66.78
CA SER A 1218 -12.65 26.69 68.08
C SER A 1218 -14.04 26.20 68.48
N VAL A 1219 -14.12 25.04 69.14
CA VAL A 1219 -15.36 24.46 69.64
C VAL A 1219 -15.26 24.25 71.15
N LYS A 1220 -16.25 24.72 71.92
CA LYS A 1220 -16.31 24.63 73.38
C LYS A 1220 -17.66 24.09 73.83
N ARG A 1221 -17.66 23.19 74.82
CA ARG A 1221 -18.88 22.73 75.49
C ARG A 1221 -19.34 23.78 76.51
N ILE A 1222 -20.60 24.20 76.45
CA ILE A 1222 -21.22 25.14 77.39
C ILE A 1222 -22.28 24.41 78.21
N ILE A 1223 -22.32 24.66 79.52
CA ILE A 1223 -23.30 24.10 80.44
C ILE A 1223 -24.18 25.26 80.94
N LYS A 1224 -25.45 25.29 80.53
CA LYS A 1224 -26.46 26.22 81.04
C LYS A 1224 -27.07 25.63 82.30
N LYS A 1225 -26.97 26.35 83.42
CA LYS A 1225 -27.65 26.00 84.68
C LYS A 1225 -29.14 26.20 84.58
#